data_AF-X7Z0W3-F1
#
_entry.id   AF-X7Z0W3-F1
#
_cell.length_a   1.000
_cell.length_b   1.000
_cell.length_c   1.000
_cell.angle_alpha   90.00
_cell.angle_beta   90.00
_cell.angle_gamma   90.00
#
_symmetry.space_group_name_H-M   'P 1'
#
loop_
_entity.id
_entity.type
_entity.pdbx_description
1 polymer ?
#
loop_
_entity_poly.entity_id
_entity_poly.type
_entity_poly.pdbx_seq_one_letter_code
_entity_poly.pdbx_strand_id
1 'polypeptide(L)'
;MATETAPGALQQLPSTSVSDAGANYRIARFVAAVAGLLGTILALATPLLPVEQTTAQLKWPQSGTLTSVEAPLIGYVATELNITVPCRAAAGLAGPQNTGKTVLLSTVPKQAPNAVDRGLLIQRANDDLVLVVRNVPVVSAPLSQVLSPACQQLTFTAHADKVAAEFVGLKQGPNAEHPGEPLRGERGGYDFRPQIVGVFTDLSGPTPPGLSFSATVDTRYSSSPTPLKMAAMILGLLSTAVALVALHVLDTADGTRHRRILPQRWWSIGGLDALVIAVLVWWHFVGANTSDDGYILTMARVSEHAGYMANYYRWFGTPEAPFGWYYDLLAMWAHVSTASVWMRLPTLAMALTCWWLISREVIPRLGHAVKHSRAAAWTAAGMFLAVWLPLNNGLRPEPIIALGILLTWCSVERAVATSRLLPVAIACILGALTLFSGPTGIASIGALLVAIGPLRTILHRRYKQFGALPLLAPLLAAATVTAILIFRDQTFAGETQASLLKRAVGPSLKWFDEHIRYERLFMASPDGSVARRFAVLALVVALAVAVAMSLRKGRIPGTAAGPSRRIIGITIISFLAMMFTPTKWTHHFGVFAGLAGSLGALAAVAVTGAAMRSRRNRTVFAAVVIFVMALSFASVNGWWYVSNFGVPWSNSFPKWRWSLTTALLELSVVVLVVAAWFNFVDTDDGPPKTRIGARLARIVQSPLAIATWLLVTMEVASLTLGMISQYPAWSVGRSNLQAVTGKTCGLAEDVLVELDPEAGMLPPVSAPVADALGAGLSEAFTPNGIPADVSADPVMERPGDRSFINDDGLVTGTEAGTEGGTTAAPGINGSRARLPFNLDPARTPVLGSWRAGVQVPALLRSGWYRLPPKEERNKTPLLVVSAAGRFDPREVQVQWATDDQAASGRPGGSMSFADVGAVPAWRNLRAPLSAIPDSATQIRLVADDEDLAPQHWIALTPPRIPRLRTLQDVVGSKDPVFLDWLVGLAFPCQRPFGHQNGVVETPTWRILPDRFGAEANSPVMDKNGGGPLGITELLLRATTVASYLKDDWFRDWGSLQRLTPYYPDAEPARLQLGTVTRSGLWNPAPMRKG
;
A
#
# COMPACT_ATOMS: atom_id res chain seq x y z
N MET A 1 32.33 76.12 -48.19
CA MET A 1 30.89 75.76 -48.15
C MET A 1 30.80 74.30 -47.71
N ALA A 2 29.80 73.97 -46.88
CA ALA A 2 29.53 72.72 -46.15
C ALA A 2 30.01 72.76 -44.67
N THR A 3 29.28 73.43 -43.77
CA THR A 3 28.23 72.90 -42.87
C THR A 3 28.70 71.79 -41.92
N GLU A 4 29.21 72.19 -40.76
CA GLU A 4 29.23 71.37 -39.55
C GLU A 4 27.87 71.43 -38.86
N THR A 5 27.22 70.28 -38.67
CA THR A 5 26.03 70.13 -37.83
C THR A 5 26.33 69.13 -36.71
N ALA A 6 26.13 69.60 -35.48
CA ALA A 6 26.33 68.86 -34.24
C ALA A 6 25.39 67.63 -34.11
N PRO A 7 25.82 66.56 -33.42
CA PRO A 7 24.98 65.41 -33.12
C PRO A 7 23.95 65.75 -32.03
N GLY A 8 22.68 65.50 -32.35
CA GLY A 8 21.54 65.75 -31.48
C GLY A 8 21.61 64.99 -30.15
N ALA A 9 21.30 65.72 -29.07
CA ALA A 9 21.15 65.19 -27.73
C ALA A 9 20.04 64.13 -27.68
N LEU A 10 20.41 62.91 -27.27
CA LEU A 10 19.45 61.93 -26.75
C LEU A 10 18.84 62.51 -25.47
N GLN A 11 17.59 62.93 -25.57
CA GLN A 11 16.76 63.38 -24.46
C GLN A 11 16.67 62.23 -23.44
N GLN A 12 17.44 62.34 -22.35
CA GLN A 12 17.28 61.49 -21.17
C GLN A 12 15.86 61.69 -20.64
N LEU A 13 15.06 60.62 -20.66
CA LEU A 13 13.85 60.55 -19.86
C LEU A 13 14.24 60.80 -18.39
N PRO A 14 13.49 61.63 -17.64
CA PRO A 14 13.85 61.97 -16.28
C PRO A 14 13.92 60.70 -15.43
N SER A 15 15.11 60.38 -14.94
CA SER A 15 15.28 59.40 -13.88
C SER A 15 14.66 59.98 -12.63
N THR A 16 13.48 59.48 -12.24
CA THR A 16 12.95 59.73 -10.91
C THR A 16 13.97 59.27 -9.89
N SER A 17 14.35 60.18 -8.98
CA SER A 17 15.32 59.93 -7.92
C SER A 17 14.88 58.77 -7.03
N VAL A 18 15.84 57.95 -6.64
CA VAL A 18 15.70 56.75 -5.80
C VAL A 18 15.19 57.08 -4.37
N SER A 19 15.06 58.36 -4.01
CA SER A 19 14.64 58.82 -2.67
C SER A 19 13.13 58.69 -2.40
N ASP A 20 12.26 58.86 -3.40
CA ASP A 20 10.83 59.07 -3.15
C ASP A 20 9.99 57.79 -3.13
N ALA A 21 10.49 56.71 -3.76
CA ALA A 21 9.82 55.40 -3.72
C ALA A 21 9.78 54.83 -2.28
N GLY A 22 10.78 55.11 -1.45
CA GLY A 22 10.80 54.67 -0.06
C GLY A 22 9.73 55.34 0.82
N ALA A 23 9.35 56.59 0.50
CA ALA A 23 8.33 57.37 1.21
C ALA A 23 6.91 56.96 0.78
N ASN A 24 6.69 56.74 -0.52
CA ASN A 24 5.37 56.39 -1.07
C ASN A 24 4.89 54.97 -0.70
N TYR A 25 5.80 54.06 -0.35
CA TYR A 25 5.47 52.67 0.03
C TYR A 25 5.68 52.35 1.52
N ARG A 26 5.79 53.38 2.38
CA ARG A 26 6.12 53.21 3.81
C ARG A 26 5.14 52.30 4.57
N ILE A 27 3.84 52.41 4.28
CA ILE A 27 2.79 51.57 4.90
C ILE A 27 2.97 50.11 4.48
N ALA A 28 3.13 49.84 3.18
CA ALA A 28 3.32 48.49 2.67
C ALA A 28 4.59 47.82 3.24
N ARG A 29 5.67 48.59 3.43
CA ARG A 29 6.91 48.09 4.08
C ARG A 29 6.67 47.69 5.53
N PHE A 30 5.96 48.53 6.29
CA PHE A 30 5.66 48.26 7.69
C PHE A 30 4.75 47.03 7.83
N VAL A 31 3.67 46.97 7.04
CA VAL A 31 2.73 45.83 7.03
C VAL A 31 3.43 44.54 6.63
N ALA A 32 4.26 44.55 5.58
CA ALA A 32 5.01 43.36 5.15
C ALA A 32 5.94 42.82 6.25
N ALA A 33 6.60 43.72 7.00
CA ALA A 33 7.46 43.32 8.11
C ALA A 33 6.66 42.77 9.30
N VAL A 34 5.67 43.51 9.79
CA VAL A 34 4.91 43.14 11.00
C VAL A 34 4.06 41.90 10.75
N ALA A 35 3.26 41.87 9.67
CA ALA A 35 2.41 40.73 9.35
C ALA A 35 3.25 39.49 8.99
N GLY A 36 4.40 39.66 8.33
CA GLY A 36 5.31 38.57 8.02
C GLY A 36 5.93 37.94 9.28
N LEU A 37 6.42 38.76 10.21
CA LEU A 37 6.97 38.28 11.49
C LEU A 37 5.87 37.63 12.35
N LEU A 38 4.70 38.26 12.44
CA LEU A 38 3.57 37.71 13.20
C LEU A 38 3.11 36.37 12.64
N GLY A 39 2.95 36.26 11.31
CA GLY A 39 2.61 35.00 10.64
C GLY A 39 3.65 33.91 10.88
N THR A 40 4.94 34.26 10.87
CA THR A 40 6.04 33.33 11.16
C THR A 40 5.98 32.84 12.61
N ILE A 41 5.84 33.75 13.58
CA ILE A 41 5.78 33.40 15.02
C ILE A 41 4.56 32.52 15.32
N LEU A 42 3.38 32.87 14.79
CA LEU A 42 2.15 32.09 15.01
C LEU A 42 2.26 30.69 14.39
N ALA A 43 2.84 30.57 13.19
CA ALA A 43 3.08 29.28 12.56
C ALA A 43 4.03 28.38 13.38
N LEU A 44 5.11 28.95 13.92
CA LEU A 44 6.07 28.22 14.76
C LEU A 44 5.54 27.92 16.17
N ALA A 45 4.63 28.74 16.69
CA ALA A 45 3.99 28.51 17.98
C ALA A 45 2.91 27.41 17.93
N THR A 46 2.20 27.28 16.80
CA THR A 46 1.11 26.30 16.58
C THR A 46 1.39 24.88 17.12
N PRO A 47 2.54 24.24 16.84
CA PRO A 47 2.87 22.90 17.37
C PRO A 47 2.94 22.80 18.91
N LEU A 48 3.18 23.91 19.59
CA LEU A 48 3.39 23.97 21.05
C LEU A 48 2.11 24.34 21.82
N LEU A 49 1.08 24.82 21.11
CA LEU A 49 -0.18 25.25 21.70
C LEU A 49 -0.99 24.04 22.23
N PRO A 50 -1.81 24.26 23.27
CA PRO A 50 -2.57 23.19 23.90
C PRO A 50 -3.66 22.62 22.99
N VAL A 51 -3.97 21.34 23.20
CA VAL A 51 -5.02 20.58 22.52
C VAL A 51 -5.99 19.97 23.55
N GLU A 52 -7.23 19.71 23.15
CA GLU A 52 -8.18 18.95 23.96
C GLU A 52 -8.08 17.48 23.58
N GLN A 53 -7.64 16.64 24.52
CA GLN A 53 -7.55 15.20 24.33
C GLN A 53 -8.80 14.52 24.87
N THR A 54 -9.39 13.63 24.08
CA THR A 54 -10.44 12.72 24.55
C THR A 54 -9.78 11.51 25.21
N THR A 55 -9.86 11.42 26.53
CA THR A 55 -9.37 10.28 27.33
C THR A 55 -10.39 9.15 27.36
N ALA A 56 -9.93 7.89 27.34
CA ALA A 56 -10.78 6.72 27.45
C ALA A 56 -10.25 5.75 28.52
N GLN A 57 -11.17 5.24 29.36
CA GLN A 57 -10.88 4.21 30.35
C GLN A 57 -11.78 2.99 30.13
N LEU A 58 -11.17 1.82 30.10
CA LEU A 58 -11.85 0.54 30.11
C LEU A 58 -12.01 0.09 31.56
N LYS A 59 -13.24 0.07 32.06
CA LYS A 59 -13.58 -0.49 33.38
C LYS A 59 -14.38 -1.77 33.22
N TRP A 60 -14.08 -2.74 34.07
CA TRP A 60 -14.81 -4.00 34.19
C TRP A 60 -14.84 -4.44 35.66
N PRO A 61 -15.95 -5.03 36.16
CA PRO A 61 -17.20 -5.38 35.46
C PRO A 61 -18.13 -4.20 35.12
N GLN A 62 -19.01 -4.36 34.12
CA GLN A 62 -19.86 -3.27 33.61
C GLN A 62 -21.37 -3.41 33.90
N SER A 63 -21.87 -4.63 34.02
CA SER A 63 -23.32 -4.91 34.13
C SER A 63 -23.71 -5.61 35.44
N GLY A 64 -22.83 -5.57 36.45
CA GLY A 64 -23.03 -6.30 37.71
C GLY A 64 -22.92 -7.83 37.57
N THR A 65 -22.61 -8.33 36.37
CA THR A 65 -22.38 -9.73 36.03
C THR A 65 -20.96 -9.94 35.51
N LEU A 66 -20.45 -11.16 35.70
CA LEU A 66 -19.20 -11.63 35.10
C LEU A 66 -19.44 -11.98 33.62
N THR A 67 -19.57 -10.96 32.79
CA THR A 67 -19.68 -11.10 31.33
C THR A 67 -18.36 -10.65 30.69
N SER A 68 -17.83 -11.45 29.76
CA SER A 68 -16.63 -11.07 29.00
C SER A 68 -16.92 -9.88 28.08
N VAL A 69 -15.94 -9.00 27.88
CA VAL A 69 -16.08 -7.83 27.00
C VAL A 69 -14.94 -7.71 26.01
N GLU A 70 -15.24 -7.27 24.79
CA GLU A 70 -14.27 -7.01 23.74
C GLU A 70 -13.84 -5.54 23.75
N ALA A 71 -12.53 -5.30 23.77
CA ALA A 71 -11.95 -3.97 23.71
C ALA A 71 -10.58 -4.01 23.01
N PRO A 72 -10.52 -4.36 21.72
CA PRO A 72 -9.26 -4.49 21.01
C PRO A 72 -8.54 -3.16 20.83
N LEU A 73 -7.40 -3.00 21.51
CA LEU A 73 -6.64 -1.75 21.49
C LEU A 73 -5.77 -1.66 20.25
N ILE A 74 -5.90 -0.57 19.47
CA ILE A 74 -5.06 -0.32 18.28
C ILE A 74 -3.58 -0.15 18.65
N GLY A 75 -3.31 0.47 19.80
CA GLY A 75 -1.96 0.63 20.37
C GLY A 75 -1.42 -0.62 21.07
N TYR A 76 -2.16 -1.73 21.04
CA TYR A 76 -1.95 -3.01 21.72
C TYR A 76 -1.98 -2.95 23.26
N VAL A 77 -1.33 -1.96 23.86
CA VAL A 77 -1.19 -1.84 25.33
C VAL A 77 -1.90 -0.59 25.85
N ALA A 78 -2.36 -0.65 27.09
CA ALA A 78 -2.81 0.53 27.83
C ALA A 78 -1.63 1.36 28.35
N THR A 79 -1.84 2.64 28.66
CA THR A 79 -0.83 3.47 29.33
C THR A 79 -0.60 3.01 30.77
N GLU A 80 -1.69 2.59 31.43
CA GLU A 80 -1.72 2.08 32.79
C GLU A 80 -2.82 1.01 32.90
N LEU A 81 -2.56 -0.05 33.66
CA LEU A 81 -3.54 -1.09 33.97
C LEU A 81 -3.48 -1.43 35.46
N ASN A 82 -4.63 -1.38 36.12
CA ASN A 82 -4.82 -1.74 37.52
C ASN A 82 -5.90 -2.81 37.63
N ILE A 83 -5.60 -3.90 38.33
CA ILE A 83 -6.51 -5.03 38.55
C ILE A 83 -6.53 -5.35 40.05
N THR A 84 -7.73 -5.48 40.60
CA THR A 84 -7.97 -5.99 41.95
C THR A 84 -8.98 -7.13 41.86
N VAL A 85 -8.59 -8.32 42.33
CA VAL A 85 -9.43 -9.51 42.34
C VAL A 85 -9.56 -10.02 43.77
N PRO A 86 -10.75 -10.11 44.37
CA PRO A 86 -10.91 -10.71 45.69
C PRO A 86 -10.58 -12.20 45.63
N CYS A 87 -9.78 -12.73 46.57
CA CYS A 87 -9.29 -14.13 46.47
C CYS A 87 -10.44 -15.14 46.46
N ARG A 88 -11.57 -14.83 47.09
CA ARG A 88 -12.80 -15.64 47.06
C ARG A 88 -13.37 -15.85 45.66
N ALA A 89 -13.09 -14.97 44.69
CA ALA A 89 -13.51 -15.15 43.31
C ALA A 89 -12.87 -16.40 42.66
N ALA A 90 -11.70 -16.81 43.13
CA ALA A 90 -11.03 -18.03 42.66
C ALA A 90 -11.80 -19.32 43.01
N ALA A 91 -12.77 -19.27 43.92
CA ALA A 91 -13.61 -20.43 44.26
C ALA A 91 -14.37 -20.95 43.05
N GLY A 92 -14.72 -20.10 42.08
CA GLY A 92 -15.38 -20.50 40.83
C GLY A 92 -14.52 -21.34 39.89
N LEU A 93 -13.20 -21.42 40.13
CA LEU A 93 -12.27 -22.29 39.41
C LEU A 93 -11.96 -23.59 40.16
N ALA A 94 -12.41 -23.71 41.42
CA ALA A 94 -12.13 -24.86 42.26
C ALA A 94 -13.25 -25.92 42.19
N GLY A 95 -12.87 -27.18 42.40
CA GLY A 95 -13.78 -28.32 42.49
C GLY A 95 -13.97 -29.11 41.18
N PRO A 96 -14.37 -30.39 41.28
CA PRO A 96 -14.42 -31.33 40.15
C PRO A 96 -15.49 -31.01 39.09
N GLN A 97 -16.43 -30.11 39.39
CA GLN A 97 -17.44 -29.65 38.42
C GLN A 97 -16.94 -28.46 37.58
N ASN A 98 -15.86 -27.80 37.99
CA ASN A 98 -15.30 -26.62 37.32
C ASN A 98 -13.97 -26.92 36.60
N THR A 99 -13.69 -28.20 36.31
CA THR A 99 -12.42 -28.63 35.70
C THR A 99 -12.17 -27.98 34.34
N GLY A 100 -13.23 -27.67 33.58
CA GLY A 100 -13.15 -26.97 32.29
C GLY A 100 -12.98 -25.44 32.38
N LYS A 101 -13.18 -24.84 33.56
CA LYS A 101 -12.94 -23.40 33.80
C LYS A 101 -11.51 -23.22 34.30
N THR A 102 -10.70 -22.48 33.54
CA THR A 102 -9.26 -22.35 33.80
C THR A 102 -8.85 -20.91 34.04
N VAL A 103 -9.56 -19.94 33.48
CA VAL A 103 -9.20 -18.52 33.54
C VAL A 103 -10.15 -17.75 34.45
N LEU A 104 -9.59 -17.07 35.46
CA LEU A 104 -10.31 -16.13 36.31
C LEU A 104 -10.54 -14.82 35.55
N LEU A 105 -9.47 -14.27 35.01
CA LEU A 105 -9.46 -13.04 34.21
C LEU A 105 -8.28 -13.09 33.24
N SER A 106 -8.51 -12.69 32.01
CA SER A 106 -7.48 -12.55 30.99
C SER A 106 -7.71 -11.32 30.12
N THR A 107 -6.65 -10.70 29.62
CA THR A 107 -6.74 -9.62 28.63
C THR A 107 -6.84 -10.13 27.18
N VAL A 108 -6.74 -11.45 26.99
CA VAL A 108 -6.77 -12.16 25.71
C VAL A 108 -7.55 -13.48 25.81
N PRO A 109 -8.21 -13.96 24.76
CA PRO A 109 -8.84 -15.29 24.77
C PRO A 109 -7.80 -16.40 25.02
N LYS A 110 -8.08 -17.31 25.95
CA LYS A 110 -7.14 -18.38 26.34
C LYS A 110 -6.85 -19.41 25.24
N GLN A 111 -7.76 -19.55 24.28
CA GLN A 111 -7.68 -20.49 23.17
C GLN A 111 -6.79 -19.97 22.03
N ALA A 112 -6.45 -18.67 22.02
CA ALA A 112 -5.59 -18.11 21.01
C ALA A 112 -4.16 -18.67 21.16
N PRO A 113 -3.50 -19.13 20.07
CA PRO A 113 -2.20 -19.80 20.16
C PRO A 113 -1.13 -19.02 20.93
N ASN A 114 -1.09 -17.70 20.76
CA ASN A 114 -0.10 -16.80 21.36
C ASN A 114 -0.67 -16.01 22.57
N ALA A 115 -1.71 -16.52 23.23
CA ALA A 115 -2.36 -15.82 24.35
C ALA A 115 -1.37 -15.55 25.51
N VAL A 116 -0.66 -16.60 25.93
CA VAL A 116 0.29 -16.54 27.05
C VAL A 116 1.47 -15.62 26.75
N ASP A 117 1.90 -15.55 25.49
CA ASP A 117 3.07 -14.76 25.06
C ASP A 117 2.82 -13.25 24.98
N ARG A 118 1.56 -12.82 24.81
CA ARG A 118 1.22 -11.42 24.53
C ARG A 118 0.37 -10.76 25.60
N GLY A 119 -0.56 -11.50 26.20
CA GLY A 119 -1.54 -10.98 27.15
C GLY A 119 -1.13 -11.13 28.62
N LEU A 120 -2.11 -10.85 29.48
CA LEU A 120 -2.11 -11.19 30.91
C LEU A 120 -3.17 -12.27 31.14
N LEU A 121 -2.81 -13.33 31.85
CA LEU A 121 -3.70 -14.41 32.25
C LEU A 121 -3.58 -14.65 33.76
N ILE A 122 -4.70 -14.55 34.46
CA ILE A 122 -4.88 -15.04 35.84
C ILE A 122 -5.61 -16.36 35.74
N GLN A 123 -4.87 -17.46 35.85
CA GLN A 123 -5.39 -18.79 35.53
C GLN A 123 -4.98 -19.85 36.53
N ARG A 124 -5.82 -20.88 36.65
CA ARG A 124 -5.52 -22.11 37.38
C ARG A 124 -4.61 -22.98 36.52
N ALA A 125 -3.38 -23.18 36.96
CA ALA A 125 -2.45 -24.15 36.38
C ALA A 125 -2.23 -25.26 37.42
N ASN A 126 -2.74 -26.46 37.14
CA ASN A 126 -2.83 -27.54 38.15
C ASN A 126 -3.59 -27.07 39.41
N ASP A 127 -2.97 -27.13 40.58
CA ASP A 127 -3.51 -26.66 41.86
C ASP A 127 -3.04 -25.26 42.26
N ASP A 128 -2.33 -24.54 41.37
CA ASP A 128 -1.85 -23.18 41.62
C ASP A 128 -2.63 -22.14 40.82
N LEU A 129 -2.82 -20.96 41.43
CA LEU A 129 -3.33 -19.79 40.75
C LEU A 129 -2.13 -18.93 40.34
N VAL A 130 -1.91 -18.83 39.04
CA VAL A 130 -0.74 -18.15 38.46
C VAL A 130 -1.19 -16.91 37.72
N LEU A 131 -0.50 -15.80 37.95
CA LEU A 131 -0.59 -14.60 37.13
C LEU A 131 0.62 -14.57 36.19
N VAL A 132 0.34 -14.72 34.89
CA VAL A 132 1.34 -14.68 33.82
C VAL A 132 1.13 -13.45 32.97
N VAL A 133 2.22 -12.76 32.62
CA VAL A 133 2.24 -11.65 31.68
C VAL A 133 3.36 -11.87 30.69
N ARG A 134 3.04 -11.91 29.39
CA ARG A 134 4.02 -12.09 28.31
C ARG A 134 4.99 -13.26 28.54
N ASN A 135 4.43 -14.44 28.82
CA ASN A 135 5.15 -15.69 29.12
C ASN A 135 6.02 -15.67 30.38
N VAL A 136 5.92 -14.62 31.23
CA VAL A 136 6.63 -14.54 32.50
C VAL A 136 5.63 -14.65 33.66
N PRO A 137 5.75 -15.67 34.53
CA PRO A 137 4.96 -15.73 35.76
C PRO A 137 5.45 -14.63 36.71
N VAL A 138 4.53 -13.75 37.12
CA VAL A 138 4.83 -12.66 38.05
C VAL A 138 4.66 -13.15 39.48
N VAL A 139 3.53 -13.80 39.79
CA VAL A 139 3.24 -14.38 41.09
C VAL A 139 2.46 -15.69 40.93
N SER A 140 2.67 -16.63 41.86
CA SER A 140 1.97 -17.91 41.94
C SER A 140 1.66 -18.25 43.40
N ALA A 141 0.50 -18.84 43.66
CA ALA A 141 0.10 -19.33 44.97
C ALA A 141 -0.80 -20.57 44.86
N PRO A 142 -0.67 -21.57 45.75
CA PRO A 142 -1.58 -22.71 45.79
C PRO A 142 -3.03 -22.29 46.02
N LEU A 143 -3.98 -22.87 45.28
CA LEU A 143 -5.41 -22.55 45.41
C LEU A 143 -5.92 -22.74 46.84
N SER A 144 -5.38 -23.73 47.58
CA SER A 144 -5.73 -23.95 48.98
C SER A 144 -5.37 -22.77 49.89
N GLN A 145 -4.26 -22.08 49.61
CA GLN A 145 -3.84 -20.87 50.32
C GLN A 145 -4.63 -19.64 49.85
N VAL A 146 -4.89 -19.53 48.54
CA VAL A 146 -5.68 -18.44 47.96
C VAL A 146 -7.13 -18.46 48.47
N LEU A 147 -7.72 -19.64 48.68
CA LEU A 147 -9.07 -19.77 49.21
C LEU A 147 -9.14 -19.71 50.74
N SER A 148 -7.99 -19.67 51.42
CA SER A 148 -7.94 -19.55 52.87
C SER A 148 -8.36 -18.14 53.32
N PRO A 149 -8.80 -17.98 54.58
CA PRO A 149 -9.12 -16.66 55.15
C PRO A 149 -7.96 -15.67 55.18
N ALA A 150 -6.71 -16.13 54.97
CA ALA A 150 -5.53 -15.28 54.96
C ALA A 150 -5.40 -14.44 53.68
N CYS A 151 -5.91 -14.93 52.54
CA CYS A 151 -5.86 -14.20 51.27
C CYS A 151 -7.02 -13.23 51.16
N GLN A 152 -6.72 -11.93 51.13
CA GLN A 152 -7.74 -10.88 51.01
C GLN A 152 -8.07 -10.62 49.53
N GLN A 153 -7.06 -10.23 48.75
CA GLN A 153 -7.19 -9.88 47.34
C GLN A 153 -5.86 -10.04 46.60
N LEU A 154 -5.94 -10.28 45.29
CA LEU A 154 -4.83 -10.19 44.35
C LEU A 154 -4.86 -8.82 43.70
N THR A 155 -3.78 -8.05 43.84
CA THR A 155 -3.59 -6.78 43.14
C THR A 155 -2.56 -6.95 42.04
N PHE A 156 -2.77 -6.29 40.91
CA PHE A 156 -1.81 -6.22 39.82
C PHE A 156 -1.80 -4.81 39.21
N THR A 157 -0.60 -4.28 39.00
CA THR A 157 -0.38 -3.01 38.31
C THR A 157 0.62 -3.18 37.18
N ALA A 158 0.34 -2.54 36.04
CA ALA A 158 1.26 -2.49 34.90
C ALA A 158 1.50 -1.06 34.43
N HIS A 159 2.77 -0.67 34.51
CA HIS A 159 3.32 0.55 33.95
C HIS A 159 4.43 0.19 32.95
N ALA A 160 4.93 1.18 32.20
CA ALA A 160 5.93 0.93 31.16
C ALA A 160 7.31 0.55 31.73
N ASP A 161 7.62 0.97 32.95
CA ASP A 161 8.89 0.71 33.65
C ASP A 161 8.88 -0.64 34.38
N LYS A 162 7.74 -1.03 34.93
CA LYS A 162 7.57 -2.29 35.67
C LYS A 162 6.13 -2.78 35.75
N VAL A 163 6.01 -4.08 36.01
CA VAL A 163 4.77 -4.75 36.40
C VAL A 163 4.92 -5.38 37.78
N ALA A 164 3.87 -5.33 38.60
CA ALA A 164 3.88 -5.89 39.94
C ALA A 164 2.55 -6.59 40.24
N ALA A 165 2.61 -7.74 40.92
CA ALA A 165 1.45 -8.41 41.50
C ALA A 165 1.70 -8.83 42.94
N GLU A 166 0.65 -8.81 43.77
CA GLU A 166 0.72 -9.23 45.16
C GLU A 166 -0.55 -9.96 45.58
N PHE A 167 -0.39 -11.11 46.25
CA PHE A 167 -1.47 -11.75 47.00
C PHE A 167 -1.50 -11.18 48.42
N VAL A 168 -2.33 -10.14 48.63
CA VAL A 168 -2.41 -9.41 49.89
C VAL A 168 -2.89 -10.33 51.00
N GLY A 169 -2.06 -10.45 52.05
CA GLY A 169 -2.30 -11.29 53.23
C GLY A 169 -1.58 -12.64 53.19
N LEU A 170 -1.08 -13.08 52.04
CA LEU A 170 -0.21 -14.25 51.94
C LEU A 170 1.27 -13.84 52.09
N LYS A 171 2.06 -14.76 52.65
CA LYS A 171 3.50 -14.59 52.84
C LYS A 171 4.26 -15.66 52.07
N GLN A 172 5.48 -15.34 51.67
CA GLN A 172 6.38 -16.28 51.03
C GLN A 172 6.71 -17.45 51.96
N GLY A 173 6.73 -18.66 51.40
CA GLY A 173 6.99 -19.89 52.13
C GLY A 173 8.43 -19.98 52.66
N PRO A 174 8.70 -20.97 53.53
CA PRO A 174 10.02 -21.15 54.17
C PRO A 174 11.16 -21.44 53.19
N ASN A 175 10.85 -21.96 52.00
CA ASN A 175 11.82 -22.31 50.96
C ASN A 175 11.94 -21.25 49.84
N ALA A 176 11.28 -20.09 50.00
CA ALA A 176 11.38 -19.00 49.05
C ALA A 176 12.68 -18.21 49.25
N GLU A 177 13.03 -17.35 48.29
CA GLU A 177 14.22 -16.50 48.38
C GLU A 177 14.15 -15.53 49.57
N HIS A 178 12.95 -15.04 49.91
CA HIS A 178 12.71 -14.14 51.04
C HIS A 178 11.57 -14.65 51.94
N PRO A 179 11.82 -15.65 52.80
CA PRO A 179 10.79 -16.23 53.67
C PRO A 179 10.14 -15.22 54.62
N GLY A 180 8.82 -15.24 54.73
CA GLY A 180 8.06 -14.39 55.65
C GLY A 180 7.73 -12.98 55.14
N GLU A 181 8.28 -12.56 54.00
CA GLU A 181 7.85 -11.35 53.29
C GLU A 181 6.47 -11.54 52.61
N PRO A 182 5.75 -10.46 52.26
CA PRO A 182 4.52 -10.56 51.47
C PRO A 182 4.75 -11.34 50.17
N LEU A 183 3.76 -12.14 49.75
CA LEU A 183 3.81 -12.87 48.50
C LEU A 183 3.58 -11.92 47.31
N ARG A 184 4.67 -11.26 46.90
CA ARG A 184 4.71 -10.26 45.85
C ARG A 184 5.75 -10.62 44.79
N GLY A 185 5.40 -10.39 43.53
CA GLY A 185 6.32 -10.48 42.40
C GLY A 185 6.39 -9.15 41.64
N GLU A 186 7.61 -8.76 41.25
CA GLU A 186 7.86 -7.57 40.45
C GLU A 186 8.83 -7.92 39.31
N ARG A 187 8.58 -7.34 38.13
CA ARG A 187 9.45 -7.45 36.95
C ARG A 187 9.65 -6.06 36.37
N GLY A 188 10.90 -5.65 36.19
CA GLY A 188 11.30 -4.37 35.61
C GLY A 188 12.44 -4.54 34.61
N GLY A 189 12.87 -3.44 33.99
CA GLY A 189 13.96 -3.44 32.99
C GLY A 189 13.51 -3.81 31.57
N TYR A 190 12.22 -4.12 31.37
CA TYR A 190 11.57 -4.34 30.08
C TYR A 190 10.10 -3.91 30.16
N ASP A 191 9.50 -3.51 29.04
CA ASP A 191 8.10 -3.09 28.97
C ASP A 191 7.17 -4.31 28.88
N PHE A 192 6.80 -4.80 30.06
CA PHE A 192 5.94 -5.99 30.24
C PHE A 192 4.45 -5.72 30.09
N ARG A 193 4.00 -4.51 29.70
CA ARG A 193 2.57 -4.22 29.61
C ARG A 193 1.85 -5.24 28.70
N PRO A 194 0.75 -5.85 29.18
CA PRO A 194 0.05 -6.88 28.42
C PRO A 194 -0.67 -6.26 27.23
N GLN A 195 -0.74 -7.02 26.13
CA GLN A 195 -1.66 -6.71 25.05
C GLN A 195 -3.10 -6.93 25.52
N ILE A 196 -3.99 -5.99 25.19
CA ILE A 196 -5.40 -6.02 25.60
C ILE A 196 -6.26 -6.11 24.34
N VAL A 197 -6.98 -7.23 24.20
CA VAL A 197 -8.06 -7.36 23.21
C VAL A 197 -9.47 -7.39 23.81
N GLY A 198 -9.54 -7.38 25.15
CA GLY A 198 -10.77 -7.40 25.92
C GLY A 198 -10.48 -7.78 27.37
N VAL A 199 -11.54 -8.12 28.10
CA VAL A 199 -11.46 -8.74 29.43
C VAL A 199 -12.30 -10.01 29.38
N PHE A 200 -11.64 -11.15 29.45
CA PHE A 200 -12.24 -12.48 29.28
C PHE A 200 -12.20 -13.26 30.59
N THR A 201 -13.28 -13.98 30.89
CA THR A 201 -13.40 -14.84 32.05
C THR A 201 -14.20 -16.09 31.72
N ASP A 202 -13.83 -17.23 32.31
CA ASP A 202 -14.64 -18.46 32.24
C ASP A 202 -15.70 -18.52 33.36
N LEU A 203 -15.68 -17.53 34.27
CA LEU A 203 -16.63 -17.41 35.35
C LEU A 203 -17.92 -16.75 34.85
N SER A 204 -19.02 -17.09 35.51
CA SER A 204 -20.36 -16.61 35.18
C SER A 204 -21.12 -16.32 36.48
N GLY A 205 -22.10 -15.43 36.44
CA GLY A 205 -22.92 -15.06 37.60
C GLY A 205 -22.67 -13.64 38.10
N PRO A 206 -23.11 -13.29 39.33
CA PRO A 206 -23.00 -11.93 39.85
C PRO A 206 -21.54 -11.57 40.16
N THR A 207 -21.20 -10.29 39.96
CA THR A 207 -19.89 -9.75 40.27
C THR A 207 -19.64 -9.76 41.79
N PRO A 208 -18.53 -10.36 42.27
CA PRO A 208 -18.17 -10.28 43.69
C PRO A 208 -17.71 -8.85 44.06
N PRO A 209 -18.01 -8.37 45.28
CA PRO A 209 -17.57 -7.06 45.73
C PRO A 209 -16.04 -7.01 45.82
N GLY A 210 -15.46 -5.88 45.37
CA GLY A 210 -14.01 -5.68 45.34
C GLY A 210 -13.30 -6.11 44.05
N LEU A 211 -14.00 -6.76 43.11
CA LEU A 211 -13.47 -7.05 41.78
C LEU A 211 -13.45 -5.77 40.93
N SER A 212 -12.28 -5.35 40.48
CA SER A 212 -12.11 -4.20 39.59
C SER A 212 -10.98 -4.42 38.59
N PHE A 213 -11.23 -3.96 37.37
CA PHE A 213 -10.25 -3.85 36.31
C PHE A 213 -10.38 -2.44 35.74
N SER A 214 -9.27 -1.72 35.64
CA SER A 214 -9.23 -0.36 35.09
C SER A 214 -7.98 -0.22 34.21
N ALA A 215 -8.20 -0.06 32.90
CA ALA A 215 -7.14 0.21 31.94
C ALA A 215 -7.34 1.59 31.30
N THR A 216 -6.30 2.43 31.34
CA THR A 216 -6.31 3.73 30.65
C THR A 216 -5.84 3.52 29.21
N VAL A 217 -6.75 3.68 28.26
CA VAL A 217 -6.46 3.49 26.84
C VAL A 217 -5.56 4.62 26.35
N ASP A 218 -4.58 4.30 25.50
CA ASP A 218 -3.72 5.30 24.90
C ASP A 218 -4.44 6.06 23.78
N THR A 219 -5.02 7.21 24.13
CA THR A 219 -5.74 8.07 23.19
C THR A 219 -4.96 9.34 22.82
N ARG A 220 -3.62 9.32 22.94
CA ARG A 220 -2.78 10.52 22.79
C ARG A 220 -2.96 11.28 21.46
N TYR A 221 -3.39 10.58 20.41
CA TYR A 221 -3.60 11.12 19.06
C TYR A 221 -5.05 11.52 18.79
N SER A 222 -6.00 11.12 19.62
CA SER A 222 -7.40 11.52 19.55
C SER A 222 -7.57 12.88 20.23
N SER A 223 -7.19 13.93 19.52
CA SER A 223 -7.24 15.32 19.99
C SER A 223 -8.09 16.21 19.10
N SER A 224 -8.41 17.40 19.61
CA SER A 224 -8.91 18.52 18.83
C SER A 224 -8.18 19.81 19.21
N PRO A 225 -8.03 20.77 18.28
CA PRO A 225 -7.38 22.04 18.57
C PRO A 225 -8.24 22.87 19.54
N THR A 226 -7.61 23.39 20.61
CA THR A 226 -8.27 24.36 21.51
C THR A 226 -8.65 25.64 20.77
N PRO A 227 -9.59 26.47 21.29
CA PRO A 227 -9.89 27.78 20.71
C PRO A 227 -8.66 28.68 20.55
N LEU A 228 -7.68 28.58 21.46
CA LEU A 228 -6.41 29.31 21.37
C LEU A 228 -5.56 28.83 20.18
N LYS A 229 -5.41 27.51 20.01
CA LYS A 229 -4.71 26.93 18.86
C LYS A 229 -5.40 27.31 17.57
N MET A 230 -6.73 27.22 17.52
CA MET A 230 -7.53 27.62 16.36
C MET A 230 -7.33 29.10 15.98
N ALA A 231 -7.39 30.00 16.96
CA ALA A 231 -7.16 31.42 16.75
C ALA A 231 -5.75 31.71 16.21
N ALA A 232 -4.72 31.07 16.76
CA ALA A 232 -3.35 31.22 16.27
C ALA A 232 -3.18 30.73 14.83
N MET A 233 -3.81 29.62 14.47
CA MET A 233 -3.81 29.10 13.10
C MET A 233 -4.47 30.08 12.12
N ILE A 234 -5.69 30.55 12.43
CA ILE A 234 -6.44 31.49 11.58
C ILE A 234 -5.67 32.81 11.44
N LEU A 235 -5.20 33.39 12.54
CA LEU A 235 -4.43 34.64 12.53
C LEU A 235 -3.09 34.47 11.82
N GLY A 236 -2.43 33.32 11.94
CA GLY A 236 -1.19 33.01 11.22
C GLY A 236 -1.39 32.96 9.70
N LEU A 237 -2.47 32.30 9.24
CA LEU A 237 -2.84 32.26 7.83
C LEU A 237 -3.20 33.65 7.28
N LEU A 238 -4.04 34.40 8.00
CA LEU A 238 -4.42 35.75 7.60
C LEU A 238 -3.22 36.71 7.58
N SER A 239 -2.35 36.65 8.59
CA SER A 239 -1.13 37.47 8.64
C SER A 239 -0.19 37.15 7.48
N THR A 240 -0.05 35.87 7.13
CA THR A 240 0.74 35.44 5.96
C THR A 240 0.12 35.98 4.66
N ALA A 241 -1.20 35.86 4.49
CA ALA A 241 -1.88 36.40 3.31
C ALA A 241 -1.70 37.93 3.19
N VAL A 242 -1.87 38.67 4.28
CA VAL A 242 -1.64 40.13 4.33
C VAL A 242 -0.19 40.47 4.01
N ALA A 243 0.78 39.71 4.53
CA ALA A 243 2.20 39.91 4.23
C ALA A 243 2.52 39.69 2.74
N LEU A 244 1.90 38.69 2.10
CA LEU A 244 2.05 38.42 0.67
C LEU A 244 1.41 39.51 -0.20
N VAL A 245 0.24 40.02 0.20
CA VAL A 245 -0.40 41.17 -0.47
C VAL A 245 0.47 42.41 -0.34
N ALA A 246 1.04 42.69 0.84
CA ALA A 246 1.97 43.79 1.02
C ALA A 246 3.24 43.62 0.17
N LEU A 247 3.79 42.40 0.10
CA LEU A 247 4.93 42.09 -0.77
C LEU A 247 4.59 42.30 -2.26
N HIS A 248 3.37 41.95 -2.69
CA HIS A 248 2.88 42.22 -4.03
C HIS A 248 2.87 43.71 -4.35
N VAL A 249 2.37 44.54 -3.43
CA VAL A 249 2.35 46.00 -3.58
C VAL A 249 3.77 46.55 -3.70
N LEU A 250 4.72 46.08 -2.86
CA LEU A 250 6.13 46.48 -2.96
C LEU A 250 6.75 46.10 -4.29
N ASP A 251 6.39 44.94 -4.82
CA ASP A 251 6.83 44.48 -6.13
C ASP A 251 6.38 45.47 -7.24
N THR A 252 5.21 46.12 -7.13
CA THR A 252 4.70 47.06 -8.16
C THR A 252 5.43 48.38 -8.28
N ALA A 253 6.37 48.69 -7.38
CA ALA A 253 7.06 49.97 -7.33
C ALA A 253 7.87 50.34 -8.59
N ASP A 254 8.27 49.35 -9.41
CA ASP A 254 9.02 49.61 -10.65
C ASP A 254 8.14 50.12 -11.82
N GLY A 255 6.86 50.42 -11.59
CA GLY A 255 5.95 51.00 -12.59
C GLY A 255 5.51 50.05 -13.71
N THR A 256 6.08 48.85 -13.81
CA THR A 256 5.69 47.86 -14.83
C THR A 256 4.37 47.19 -14.43
N ARG A 257 3.31 47.39 -15.22
CA ARG A 257 2.06 46.62 -15.11
C ARG A 257 2.33 45.12 -15.26
N HIS A 258 1.57 44.30 -14.54
CA HIS A 258 1.64 42.84 -14.68
C HIS A 258 1.51 42.44 -16.15
N ARG A 259 2.54 41.78 -16.70
CA ARG A 259 2.38 41.03 -17.95
C ARG A 259 1.30 39.98 -17.73
N ARG A 260 0.36 39.85 -18.69
CA ARG A 260 -0.84 38.97 -18.63
C ARG A 260 -0.57 37.68 -17.87
N ILE A 261 -1.47 37.33 -16.93
CA ILE A 261 -1.31 36.17 -16.04
C ILE A 261 -1.17 34.88 -16.87
N LEU A 262 -1.99 34.74 -17.92
CA LEU A 262 -1.99 33.65 -18.88
C LEU A 262 -1.72 34.19 -20.31
N PRO A 263 -0.65 33.76 -20.99
CA PRO A 263 -0.39 34.09 -22.39
C PRO A 263 -1.48 33.59 -23.36
N GLN A 264 -1.61 34.22 -24.53
CA GLN A 264 -2.56 33.78 -25.59
C GLN A 264 -2.43 32.29 -25.97
N ARG A 265 -1.23 31.72 -25.88
CA ARG A 265 -0.95 30.32 -26.21
C ARG A 265 -1.62 29.31 -25.28
N TRP A 266 -2.07 29.72 -24.09
CA TRP A 266 -2.82 28.83 -23.22
C TRP A 266 -4.09 28.33 -23.92
N TRP A 267 -4.74 29.15 -24.73
CA TRP A 267 -6.06 28.81 -25.31
C TRP A 267 -6.01 27.99 -26.60
N SER A 268 -4.83 27.75 -27.18
CA SER A 268 -4.70 26.94 -28.40
C SER A 268 -4.55 25.46 -28.06
N ILE A 269 -5.26 24.54 -28.72
CA ILE A 269 -5.08 23.08 -28.57
C ILE A 269 -4.45 22.54 -29.86
N GLY A 270 -3.33 21.81 -29.74
CA GLY A 270 -2.69 21.13 -30.88
C GLY A 270 -3.03 19.64 -30.97
N GLY A 271 -2.75 19.00 -32.11
CA GLY A 271 -2.99 17.56 -32.28
C GLY A 271 -2.21 16.66 -31.30
N LEU A 272 -1.00 17.08 -30.89
CA LEU A 272 -0.25 16.37 -29.85
C LEU A 272 -0.92 16.50 -28.47
N ASP A 273 -1.50 17.67 -28.16
CA ASP A 273 -2.23 17.85 -26.90
C ASP A 273 -3.44 16.91 -26.85
N ALA A 274 -4.21 16.84 -27.95
CA ALA A 274 -5.35 15.93 -28.06
C ALA A 274 -4.93 14.46 -27.88
N LEU A 275 -3.81 14.04 -28.45
CA LEU A 275 -3.28 12.68 -28.29
C LEU A 275 -2.87 12.38 -26.84
N VAL A 276 -2.13 13.30 -26.19
CA VAL A 276 -1.72 13.12 -24.79
C VAL A 276 -2.94 13.05 -23.87
N ILE A 277 -3.92 13.93 -24.08
CA ILE A 277 -5.19 13.91 -23.33
C ILE A 277 -5.92 12.58 -23.55
N ALA A 278 -6.03 12.12 -24.80
CA ALA A 278 -6.69 10.85 -25.12
C ALA A 278 -6.01 9.66 -24.43
N VAL A 279 -4.67 9.60 -24.44
CA VAL A 279 -3.91 8.55 -23.77
C VAL A 279 -4.13 8.60 -22.25
N LEU A 280 -4.04 9.78 -21.63
CA LEU A 280 -4.26 9.94 -20.18
C LEU A 280 -5.68 9.56 -19.75
N VAL A 281 -6.69 9.99 -20.51
CA VAL A 281 -8.10 9.66 -20.23
C VAL A 281 -8.35 8.17 -20.43
N TRP A 282 -7.84 7.56 -21.51
CA TRP A 282 -8.00 6.13 -21.72
C TRP A 282 -7.31 5.30 -20.62
N TRP A 283 -6.08 5.70 -20.25
CA TRP A 283 -5.34 5.08 -19.15
C TRP A 283 -6.02 5.24 -17.79
N HIS A 284 -6.77 6.32 -17.57
CA HIS A 284 -7.58 6.46 -16.35
C HIS A 284 -8.57 5.28 -16.18
N PHE A 285 -9.12 4.76 -17.28
CA PHE A 285 -10.03 3.61 -17.24
C PHE A 285 -9.30 2.27 -17.28
N VAL A 286 -8.42 2.06 -18.27
CA VAL A 286 -7.83 0.73 -18.52
C VAL A 286 -6.48 0.53 -17.84
N GLY A 287 -5.81 1.61 -17.45
CA GLY A 287 -4.45 1.61 -16.93
C GLY A 287 -4.33 0.97 -15.55
N ALA A 288 -3.14 0.44 -15.26
CA ALA A 288 -2.83 -0.17 -13.97
C ALA A 288 -2.85 0.87 -12.85
N ASN A 289 -3.31 0.43 -11.68
CA ASN A 289 -3.26 1.18 -10.44
C ASN A 289 -1.89 1.07 -9.76
N THR A 290 -1.66 1.91 -8.75
CA THR A 290 -0.42 1.78 -7.96
C THR A 290 -0.64 0.79 -6.79
N SER A 291 0.45 0.28 -6.22
CA SER A 291 0.39 -0.75 -5.16
C SER A 291 -0.36 -0.29 -3.92
N ASP A 292 -0.22 0.98 -3.54
CA ASP A 292 -0.66 1.49 -2.22
C ASP A 292 -2.03 2.18 -2.30
N ASP A 293 -2.75 2.05 -3.43
CA ASP A 293 -4.05 2.70 -3.61
C ASP A 293 -5.08 2.17 -2.60
N GLY A 294 -5.05 0.87 -2.31
CA GLY A 294 -5.87 0.28 -1.26
C GLY A 294 -5.50 0.78 0.13
N TYR A 295 -4.19 0.94 0.41
CA TYR A 295 -3.64 1.43 1.68
C TYR A 295 -4.17 2.83 2.00
N ILE A 296 -4.06 3.74 1.03
CA ILE A 296 -4.43 5.15 1.18
C ILE A 296 -5.95 5.32 1.22
N LEU A 297 -6.68 4.55 0.39
CA LEU A 297 -8.14 4.62 0.38
C LEU A 297 -8.74 4.19 1.71
N THR A 298 -8.29 3.09 2.32
CA THR A 298 -8.87 2.63 3.58
C THR A 298 -8.53 3.57 4.72
N MET A 299 -7.29 4.08 4.80
CA MET A 299 -6.91 5.12 5.77
C MET A 299 -7.80 6.37 5.67
N ALA A 300 -8.02 6.87 4.46
CA ALA A 300 -8.89 8.03 4.23
C ALA A 300 -10.35 7.75 4.62
N ARG A 301 -10.84 6.52 4.42
CA ARG A 301 -12.21 6.14 4.79
C ARG A 301 -12.41 5.98 6.30
N VAL A 302 -11.39 5.52 7.04
CA VAL A 302 -11.50 5.31 8.49
C VAL A 302 -11.13 6.56 9.31
N SER A 303 -10.41 7.53 8.73
CA SER A 303 -9.88 8.69 9.47
C SER A 303 -10.96 9.55 10.13
N GLU A 304 -12.14 9.68 9.52
CA GLU A 304 -13.24 10.46 10.08
C GLU A 304 -13.79 9.85 11.37
N HIS A 305 -13.93 8.52 11.40
CA HIS A 305 -14.38 7.81 12.59
C HIS A 305 -13.30 7.80 13.69
N ALA A 306 -12.03 7.70 13.28
CA ALA A 306 -10.87 7.75 14.16
C ALA A 306 -10.67 9.11 14.84
N GLY A 307 -11.08 10.19 14.17
CA GLY A 307 -10.84 11.58 14.59
C GLY A 307 -9.43 12.10 14.26
N TYR A 308 -8.59 11.30 13.60
CA TYR A 308 -7.26 11.70 13.11
C TYR A 308 -6.80 10.78 11.96
N MET A 309 -5.80 11.22 11.20
CA MET A 309 -5.24 10.45 10.07
C MET A 309 -4.24 9.38 10.57
N ALA A 310 -4.76 8.28 11.09
CA ALA A 310 -3.97 7.15 11.58
C ALA A 310 -3.35 6.37 10.42
N ASN A 311 -2.12 5.87 10.62
CA ASN A 311 -1.66 4.73 9.86
C ASN A 311 -2.42 3.49 10.37
N TYR A 312 -3.37 3.04 9.56
CA TYR A 312 -4.32 1.98 9.93
C TYR A 312 -3.68 0.58 9.97
N TYR A 313 -2.68 0.33 9.12
CA TYR A 313 -2.13 -1.00 8.90
C TYR A 313 -0.87 -1.30 9.70
N ARG A 314 -0.16 -0.29 10.19
CA ARG A 314 1.14 -0.44 10.85
C ARG A 314 1.36 0.63 11.91
N TRP A 315 2.37 0.41 12.74
CA TRP A 315 2.90 1.36 13.72
C TRP A 315 1.88 1.74 14.79
N PHE A 316 1.11 0.76 15.29
CA PHE A 316 0.30 0.87 16.50
C PHE A 316 -0.73 2.02 16.43
N GLY A 317 -1.26 2.31 15.25
CA GLY A 317 -2.21 3.40 15.02
C GLY A 317 -1.62 4.81 15.09
N THR A 318 -0.30 4.98 15.00
CA THR A 318 0.29 6.33 15.00
C THR A 318 -0.14 7.15 13.77
N PRO A 319 -0.28 8.49 13.89
CA PRO A 319 -0.69 9.36 12.78
C PRO A 319 0.31 9.36 11.62
N GLU A 320 -0.13 9.69 10.41
CA GLU A 320 0.77 9.90 9.26
C GLU A 320 1.60 11.19 9.30
N ALA A 321 1.19 12.13 10.15
CA ALA A 321 1.91 13.37 10.37
C ALA A 321 3.41 13.12 10.65
N PRO A 322 4.32 13.95 10.09
CA PRO A 322 4.07 15.25 9.46
C PRO A 322 3.64 15.19 7.98
N PHE A 323 3.43 13.99 7.42
CA PHE A 323 3.09 13.81 6.01
C PHE A 323 1.58 13.62 5.81
N GLY A 324 1.12 13.65 4.56
CA GLY A 324 -0.20 13.13 4.19
C GLY A 324 -1.37 14.11 4.34
N TRP A 325 -1.13 15.43 4.36
CA TRP A 325 -2.21 16.44 4.43
C TRP A 325 -3.29 16.28 3.34
N TYR A 326 -2.94 15.66 2.21
CA TYR A 326 -3.86 15.43 1.11
C TYR A 326 -4.74 14.19 1.30
N TYR A 327 -4.39 13.29 2.22
CA TYR A 327 -5.25 12.15 2.59
C TYR A 327 -6.57 12.64 3.19
N ASP A 328 -6.53 13.75 3.93
CA ASP A 328 -7.73 14.39 4.44
C ASP A 328 -8.63 14.95 3.33
N LEU A 329 -8.03 15.38 2.21
CA LEU A 329 -8.80 15.75 1.03
C LEU A 329 -9.44 14.53 0.38
N LEU A 330 -8.74 13.39 0.35
CA LEU A 330 -9.29 12.13 -0.14
C LEU A 330 -10.40 11.59 0.76
N ALA A 331 -10.32 11.77 2.08
CA ALA A 331 -11.39 11.42 3.02
C ALA A 331 -12.68 12.17 2.65
N MET A 332 -12.59 13.50 2.51
CA MET A 332 -13.72 14.31 2.02
C MET A 332 -14.20 13.90 0.61
N TRP A 333 -13.28 13.52 -0.28
CA TRP A 333 -13.60 13.08 -1.63
C TRP A 333 -14.34 11.73 -1.66
N ALA A 334 -14.06 10.86 -0.70
CA ALA A 334 -14.65 9.53 -0.57
C ALA A 334 -16.13 9.56 -0.15
N HIS A 335 -16.62 10.66 0.45
CA HIS A 335 -18.05 10.85 0.75
C HIS A 335 -18.94 10.80 -0.50
N VAL A 336 -18.42 11.22 -1.65
CA VAL A 336 -19.18 11.21 -2.92
C VAL A 336 -19.22 9.80 -3.49
N SER A 337 -18.07 9.15 -3.62
CA SER A 337 -17.93 7.77 -4.08
C SER A 337 -16.55 7.23 -3.72
N THR A 338 -16.44 5.93 -3.51
CA THR A 338 -15.16 5.23 -3.31
C THR A 338 -14.67 4.51 -4.56
N ALA A 339 -15.39 4.64 -5.68
CA ALA A 339 -15.04 3.99 -6.94
C ALA A 339 -13.67 4.47 -7.46
N SER A 340 -12.88 3.55 -8.02
CA SER A 340 -11.52 3.84 -8.53
C SER A 340 -11.47 5.01 -9.51
N VAL A 341 -12.43 5.10 -10.43
CA VAL A 341 -12.51 6.20 -11.42
C VAL A 341 -12.73 7.57 -10.79
N TRP A 342 -13.42 7.64 -9.65
CA TRP A 342 -13.69 8.89 -8.95
C TRP A 342 -12.54 9.29 -8.04
N MET A 343 -12.03 8.34 -7.25
CA MET A 343 -10.93 8.59 -6.31
C MET A 343 -9.64 9.01 -7.03
N ARG A 344 -9.39 8.52 -8.25
CA ARG A 344 -8.23 8.90 -9.08
C ARG A 344 -8.48 10.11 -9.98
N LEU A 345 -9.67 10.72 -9.96
CA LEU A 345 -9.96 11.87 -10.79
C LEU A 345 -9.05 13.08 -10.50
N PRO A 346 -8.69 13.41 -9.24
CA PRO A 346 -7.67 14.42 -8.95
C PRO A 346 -6.33 14.09 -9.60
N THR A 347 -5.95 12.82 -9.64
CA THR A 347 -4.70 12.35 -10.28
C THR A 347 -4.71 12.57 -11.79
N LEU A 348 -5.82 12.31 -12.47
CA LEU A 348 -5.99 12.65 -13.88
C LEU A 348 -5.88 14.16 -14.12
N ALA A 349 -6.53 14.98 -13.28
CA ALA A 349 -6.45 16.44 -13.38
C ALA A 349 -5.01 16.97 -13.20
N MET A 350 -4.25 16.37 -12.28
CA MET A 350 -2.83 16.67 -12.09
C MET A 350 -1.98 16.27 -13.31
N ALA A 351 -2.28 15.12 -13.93
CA ALA A 351 -1.60 14.68 -15.17
C ALA A 351 -1.80 15.70 -16.30
N LEU A 352 -3.04 16.10 -16.53
CA LEU A 352 -3.41 17.08 -17.55
C LEU A 352 -2.74 18.43 -17.28
N THR A 353 -2.71 18.86 -16.02
CA THR A 353 -2.05 20.11 -15.59
C THR A 353 -0.54 20.03 -15.78
N CYS A 354 0.10 18.90 -15.47
CA CYS A 354 1.53 18.69 -15.73
C CYS A 354 1.85 18.84 -17.21
N TRP A 355 1.12 18.15 -18.09
CA TRP A 355 1.31 18.28 -19.54
C TRP A 355 1.10 19.72 -20.02
N TRP A 356 0.08 20.39 -19.49
CA TRP A 356 -0.22 21.77 -19.83
C TRP A 356 0.93 22.72 -19.47
N LEU A 357 1.49 22.58 -18.26
CA LEU A 357 2.66 23.34 -17.81
C LEU A 357 3.90 23.04 -18.65
N ILE A 358 4.18 21.77 -18.93
CA ILE A 358 5.34 21.36 -19.75
C ILE A 358 5.24 22.00 -21.14
N SER A 359 4.08 21.87 -21.80
CA SER A 359 3.88 22.32 -23.18
C SER A 359 3.81 23.85 -23.33
N ARG A 360 3.23 24.57 -22.37
CA ARG A 360 2.94 26.02 -22.48
C ARG A 360 3.87 26.92 -21.69
N GLU A 361 4.40 26.47 -20.55
CA GLU A 361 5.27 27.27 -19.69
C GLU A 361 6.74 26.82 -19.79
N VAL A 362 7.01 25.52 -19.65
CA VAL A 362 8.39 25.00 -19.59
C VAL A 362 9.07 25.05 -20.95
N ILE A 363 8.54 24.35 -21.96
CA ILE A 363 9.15 24.26 -23.30
C ILE A 363 9.46 25.65 -23.90
N PRO A 364 8.56 26.64 -23.84
CA PRO A 364 8.86 27.97 -24.39
C PRO A 364 9.94 28.72 -23.61
N ARG A 365 10.04 28.47 -22.30
CA ARG A 365 11.04 29.09 -21.42
C ARG A 365 12.44 28.49 -21.61
N LEU A 366 12.54 27.23 -22.03
CA LEU A 366 13.81 26.54 -22.27
C LEU A 366 14.58 27.05 -23.50
N GLY A 367 13.95 27.79 -24.41
CA GLY A 367 14.63 28.50 -25.50
C GLY A 367 13.95 28.37 -26.86
N HIS A 368 14.44 29.14 -27.83
CA HIS A 368 13.83 29.24 -29.16
C HIS A 368 13.85 27.92 -29.93
N ALA A 369 14.94 27.15 -29.87
CA ALA A 369 15.05 25.88 -30.59
C ALA A 369 14.11 24.82 -30.03
N VAL A 370 13.96 24.77 -28.70
CA VAL A 370 13.02 23.85 -28.03
C VAL A 370 11.58 24.20 -28.40
N LYS A 371 11.23 25.49 -28.39
CA LYS A 371 9.88 25.98 -28.69
C LYS A 371 9.38 25.60 -30.10
N HIS A 372 10.25 25.62 -31.11
CA HIS A 372 9.87 25.40 -32.51
C HIS A 372 10.12 23.97 -33.00
N SER A 373 10.86 23.16 -32.24
CA SER A 373 11.15 21.78 -32.61
C SER A 373 9.96 20.87 -32.30
N ARG A 374 9.34 20.30 -33.35
CA ARG A 374 8.32 19.24 -33.18
C ARG A 374 8.90 18.01 -32.48
N ALA A 375 10.13 17.62 -32.82
CA ALA A 375 10.82 16.50 -32.18
C ALA A 375 10.96 16.71 -30.66
N ALA A 376 11.26 17.93 -30.22
CA ALA A 376 11.35 18.24 -28.78
C ALA A 376 10.00 18.09 -28.08
N ALA A 377 8.91 18.58 -28.68
CA ALA A 377 7.56 18.43 -28.13
C ALA A 377 7.09 16.97 -28.07
N TRP A 378 7.34 16.18 -29.13
CA TRP A 378 7.00 14.76 -29.17
C TRP A 378 7.83 13.92 -28.19
N THR A 379 9.12 14.23 -28.03
CA THR A 379 9.98 13.57 -27.03
C THR A 379 9.55 13.95 -25.61
N ALA A 380 9.16 15.21 -25.38
CA ALA A 380 8.64 15.65 -24.08
C ALA A 380 7.35 14.90 -23.71
N ALA A 381 6.41 14.78 -24.64
CA ALA A 381 5.16 14.04 -24.45
C ALA A 381 5.44 12.55 -24.18
N GLY A 382 6.27 11.91 -25.01
CA GLY A 382 6.61 10.50 -24.87
C GLY A 382 7.31 10.20 -23.53
N MET A 383 8.30 11.01 -23.14
CA MET A 383 8.97 10.88 -21.84
C MET A 383 8.02 11.11 -20.67
N PHE A 384 7.16 12.14 -20.74
CA PHE A 384 6.17 12.41 -19.70
C PHE A 384 5.21 11.22 -19.53
N LEU A 385 4.65 10.71 -20.61
CA LEU A 385 3.73 9.57 -20.59
C LEU A 385 4.42 8.29 -20.12
N ALA A 386 5.62 7.98 -20.62
CA ALA A 386 6.37 6.79 -20.24
C ALA A 386 6.73 6.75 -18.73
N VAL A 387 6.84 7.90 -18.07
CA VAL A 387 6.99 7.95 -16.61
C VAL A 387 5.63 7.99 -15.90
N TRP A 388 4.67 8.76 -16.41
CA TRP A 388 3.38 8.96 -15.74
C TRP A 388 2.52 7.70 -15.71
N LEU A 389 2.33 7.03 -16.85
CA LEU A 389 1.41 5.91 -16.99
C LEU A 389 1.73 4.77 -16.00
N PRO A 390 2.99 4.29 -15.88
CA PRO A 390 3.29 3.17 -14.98
C PRO A 390 3.44 3.52 -13.49
N LEU A 391 3.63 4.80 -13.14
CA LEU A 391 4.04 5.19 -11.78
C LEU A 391 3.03 6.09 -11.06
N ASN A 392 2.22 6.87 -11.79
CA ASN A 392 1.42 7.95 -11.22
C ASN A 392 -0.11 7.75 -11.38
N ASN A 393 -0.59 6.56 -11.72
CA ASN A 393 -2.02 6.29 -11.95
C ASN A 393 -2.75 5.78 -10.69
N GLY A 394 -2.61 6.49 -9.56
CA GLY A 394 -3.12 6.06 -8.25
C GLY A 394 -3.36 7.19 -7.26
N LEU A 395 -3.47 6.85 -5.97
CA LEU A 395 -3.74 7.75 -4.82
C LEU A 395 -2.48 8.17 -4.04
N ARG A 396 -1.33 7.62 -4.43
CA ARG A 396 -0.03 7.96 -3.84
C ARG A 396 0.37 9.42 -4.04
N PRO A 397 1.39 9.94 -3.32
CA PRO A 397 1.73 11.37 -3.39
C PRO A 397 2.57 11.75 -4.61
N GLU A 398 3.18 10.80 -5.33
CA GLU A 398 4.07 11.10 -6.46
C GLU A 398 3.46 11.99 -7.56
N PRO A 399 2.17 11.87 -7.95
CA PRO A 399 1.53 12.79 -8.89
C PRO A 399 1.49 14.24 -8.38
N ILE A 400 1.21 14.43 -7.08
CA ILE A 400 1.22 15.74 -6.42
C ILE A 400 2.65 16.29 -6.42
N ILE A 401 3.63 15.44 -6.14
CA ILE A 401 5.05 15.83 -6.10
C ILE A 401 5.56 16.23 -7.48
N ALA A 402 5.26 15.45 -8.51
CA ALA A 402 5.65 15.75 -9.88
C ALA A 402 5.08 17.10 -10.36
N LEU A 403 3.81 17.37 -10.04
CA LEU A 403 3.17 18.66 -10.32
C LEU A 403 3.77 19.80 -9.48
N GLY A 404 3.97 19.55 -8.18
CA GLY A 404 4.53 20.51 -7.22
C GLY A 404 5.91 21.00 -7.64
N ILE A 405 6.81 20.09 -8.03
CA ILE A 405 8.15 20.43 -8.55
C ILE A 405 8.05 21.35 -9.78
N LEU A 406 7.15 21.04 -10.72
CA LEU A 406 6.95 21.88 -11.91
C LEU A 406 6.39 23.26 -11.56
N LEU A 407 5.40 23.33 -10.67
CA LEU A 407 4.80 24.60 -10.24
C LEU A 407 5.82 25.47 -9.49
N THR A 408 6.64 24.87 -8.61
CA THR A 408 7.74 25.56 -7.92
C THR A 408 8.75 26.09 -8.94
N TRP A 409 9.18 25.28 -9.91
CA TRP A 409 10.09 25.72 -10.97
C TRP A 409 9.50 26.85 -11.82
N CYS A 410 8.25 26.71 -12.29
CA CYS A 410 7.57 27.73 -13.09
C CYS A 410 7.46 29.07 -12.33
N SER A 411 7.15 29.00 -11.03
CA SER A 411 7.04 30.17 -10.16
C SER A 411 8.38 30.88 -9.98
N VAL A 412 9.46 30.12 -9.75
CA VAL A 412 10.83 30.64 -9.68
C VAL A 412 11.28 31.23 -11.02
N GLU A 413 11.05 30.54 -12.13
CA GLU A 413 11.42 31.07 -13.45
C GLU A 413 10.69 32.37 -13.80
N ARG A 414 9.42 32.46 -13.41
CA ARG A 414 8.62 33.67 -13.55
C ARG A 414 9.19 34.79 -12.68
N ALA A 415 9.54 34.51 -11.42
CA ALA A 415 10.20 35.47 -10.53
C ALA A 415 11.50 36.02 -11.14
N VAL A 416 12.33 35.13 -11.69
CA VAL A 416 13.61 35.50 -12.31
C VAL A 416 13.41 36.33 -13.57
N ALA A 417 12.42 35.99 -14.39
CA ALA A 417 12.13 36.74 -15.60
C ALA A 417 11.56 38.14 -15.33
N THR A 418 10.78 38.31 -14.26
CA THR A 418 10.11 39.58 -13.91
C THR A 418 10.80 40.38 -12.81
N SER A 419 11.85 39.82 -12.18
CA SER A 419 12.52 40.38 -10.99
C SER A 419 11.54 40.65 -9.82
N ARG A 420 10.58 39.75 -9.58
CA ARG A 420 9.54 39.88 -8.55
C ARG A 420 9.72 38.86 -7.44
N LEU A 421 9.41 39.22 -6.19
CA LEU A 421 9.57 38.32 -5.03
C LEU A 421 8.30 37.53 -4.70
N LEU A 422 7.10 38.01 -5.04
CA LEU A 422 5.86 37.27 -4.78
C LEU A 422 5.86 35.85 -5.39
N PRO A 423 6.27 35.64 -6.66
CA PRO A 423 6.30 34.27 -7.21
C PRO A 423 7.32 33.38 -6.51
N VAL A 424 8.37 33.93 -5.88
CA VAL A 424 9.27 33.16 -5.02
C VAL A 424 8.55 32.75 -3.73
N ALA A 425 7.81 33.65 -3.10
CA ALA A 425 7.02 33.32 -1.90
C ALA A 425 6.01 32.20 -2.19
N ILE A 426 5.33 32.25 -3.34
CA ILE A 426 4.44 31.18 -3.82
C ILE A 426 5.23 29.88 -4.05
N ALA A 427 6.43 29.95 -4.63
CA ALA A 427 7.29 28.79 -4.82
C ALA A 427 7.71 28.14 -3.49
N CYS A 428 7.94 28.93 -2.43
CA CYS A 428 8.22 28.42 -1.08
C CYS A 428 7.02 27.64 -0.53
N ILE A 429 5.80 28.18 -0.65
CA ILE A 429 4.57 27.53 -0.18
C ILE A 429 4.36 26.20 -0.94
N LEU A 430 4.45 26.24 -2.27
CA LEU A 430 4.30 25.06 -3.11
C LEU A 430 5.37 24.01 -2.80
N GLY A 431 6.64 24.42 -2.65
CA GLY A 431 7.73 23.53 -2.30
C GLY A 431 7.54 22.90 -0.92
N ALA A 432 7.10 23.66 0.08
CA ALA A 432 6.80 23.16 1.42
C ALA A 432 5.60 22.18 1.41
N LEU A 433 4.48 22.53 0.78
CA LEU A 433 3.34 21.61 0.61
C LEU A 433 3.74 20.32 -0.09
N THR A 434 4.61 20.42 -1.10
CA THR A 434 5.12 19.27 -1.84
C THR A 434 6.03 18.40 -0.97
N LEU A 435 6.90 19.01 -0.16
CA LEU A 435 7.80 18.30 0.75
C LEU A 435 7.03 17.45 1.78
N PHE A 436 5.92 17.97 2.29
CA PHE A 436 5.09 17.29 3.28
C PHE A 436 3.93 16.48 2.70
N SER A 437 3.85 16.33 1.37
CA SER A 437 2.89 15.40 0.75
C SER A 437 3.21 13.94 1.09
N GLY A 438 4.49 13.58 1.13
CA GLY A 438 5.01 12.28 1.55
C GLY A 438 6.53 12.34 1.72
N PRO A 439 7.19 11.31 2.28
CA PRO A 439 8.65 11.32 2.47
C PRO A 439 9.44 11.51 1.16
N THR A 440 8.89 11.03 0.03
CA THR A 440 9.45 11.21 -1.31
C THR A 440 9.39 12.66 -1.81
N GLY A 441 8.59 13.50 -1.16
CA GLY A 441 8.48 14.93 -1.39
C GLY A 441 9.81 15.66 -1.22
N ILE A 442 10.81 15.04 -0.57
CA ILE A 442 12.19 15.54 -0.47
C ILE A 442 12.82 15.83 -1.84
N ALA A 443 12.36 15.19 -2.91
CA ALA A 443 12.76 15.51 -4.28
C ALA A 443 12.48 16.99 -4.65
N SER A 444 11.49 17.64 -4.02
CA SER A 444 11.15 19.05 -4.24
C SER A 444 12.21 20.02 -3.71
N ILE A 445 13.06 19.59 -2.78
CA ILE A 445 14.19 20.39 -2.27
C ILE A 445 15.11 20.81 -3.42
N GLY A 446 15.24 19.98 -4.47
CA GLY A 446 15.97 20.35 -5.68
C GLY A 446 15.46 21.65 -6.31
N ALA A 447 14.13 21.80 -6.42
CA ALA A 447 13.51 23.01 -6.96
C ALA A 447 13.75 24.25 -6.08
N LEU A 448 13.74 24.07 -4.76
CA LEU A 448 13.98 25.16 -3.80
C LEU A 448 15.46 25.58 -3.76
N LEU A 449 16.40 24.64 -3.68
CA LEU A 449 17.84 24.95 -3.62
C LEU A 449 18.32 25.65 -4.89
N VAL A 450 17.82 25.23 -6.05
CA VAL A 450 18.15 25.86 -7.34
C VAL A 450 17.58 27.28 -7.44
N ALA A 451 16.56 27.62 -6.66
CA ALA A 451 16.00 28.97 -6.57
C ALA A 451 16.86 29.95 -5.75
N ILE A 452 17.77 29.48 -4.89
CA ILE A 452 18.58 30.32 -3.98
C ILE A 452 19.45 31.32 -4.75
N GLY A 453 20.14 30.86 -5.80
CA GLY A 453 21.02 31.71 -6.60
C GLY A 453 20.27 32.91 -7.20
N PRO A 454 19.18 32.66 -7.97
CA PRO A 454 18.39 33.75 -8.52
C PRO A 454 17.68 34.61 -7.46
N LEU A 455 17.23 34.02 -6.34
CA LEU A 455 16.65 34.75 -5.22
C LEU A 455 17.64 35.78 -4.65
N ARG A 456 18.90 35.41 -4.46
CA ARG A 456 19.96 36.33 -4.02
C ARG A 456 20.13 37.51 -4.98
N THR A 457 20.03 37.27 -6.29
CA THR A 457 20.12 38.33 -7.30
C THR A 457 18.95 39.31 -7.21
N ILE A 458 17.71 38.80 -7.05
CA ILE A 458 16.50 39.65 -6.94
C ILE A 458 16.52 40.43 -5.63
N LEU A 459 16.84 39.77 -4.51
CA LEU A 459 16.97 40.40 -3.19
C LEU A 459 18.01 41.50 -3.19
N HIS A 460 19.20 41.27 -3.75
CA HIS A 460 20.26 42.29 -3.74
C HIS A 460 19.85 43.57 -4.48
N ARG A 461 19.06 43.45 -5.56
CA ARG A 461 18.54 44.61 -6.29
C ARG A 461 17.50 45.40 -5.49
N ARG A 462 16.56 44.70 -4.84
CA ARG A 462 15.46 45.34 -4.09
C ARG A 462 15.84 45.76 -2.67
N TYR A 463 16.88 45.17 -2.10
CA TYR A 463 17.37 45.47 -0.75
C TYR A 463 17.68 46.95 -0.56
N LYS A 464 18.32 47.58 -1.54
CA LYS A 464 18.67 49.02 -1.49
C LYS A 464 17.44 49.93 -1.49
N GLN A 465 16.29 49.46 -1.98
CA GLN A 465 15.06 50.27 -2.09
C GLN A 465 14.16 50.13 -0.86
N PHE A 466 13.98 48.92 -0.33
CA PHE A 466 12.98 48.65 0.71
C PHE A 466 13.55 48.16 2.05
N GLY A 467 14.84 47.83 2.11
CA GLY A 467 15.49 47.17 3.25
C GLY A 467 15.25 45.66 3.30
N ALA A 468 15.99 44.92 4.14
CA ALA A 468 15.88 43.46 4.22
C ALA A 468 14.58 42.98 4.87
N LEU A 469 14.19 43.57 6.00
CA LEU A 469 13.11 43.04 6.84
C LEU A 469 11.75 42.94 6.11
N PRO A 470 11.29 43.97 5.37
CA PRO A 470 10.02 43.90 4.63
C PRO A 470 10.01 42.90 3.46
N LEU A 471 11.19 42.46 3.00
CA LEU A 471 11.34 41.51 1.90
C LEU A 471 11.48 40.06 2.43
N LEU A 472 12.21 39.88 3.54
CA LEU A 472 12.45 38.57 4.13
C LEU A 472 11.31 38.08 5.00
N ALA A 473 10.63 38.96 5.75
CA ALA A 473 9.57 38.55 6.66
C ALA A 473 8.38 37.86 5.95
N PRO A 474 7.88 38.35 4.79
CA PRO A 474 6.84 37.62 4.04
C PRO A 474 7.34 36.28 3.45
N LEU A 475 8.62 36.18 3.08
CA LEU A 475 9.21 34.92 2.59
C LEU A 475 9.34 33.89 3.72
N LEU A 476 9.72 34.32 4.92
CA LEU A 476 9.74 33.47 6.10
C LEU A 476 8.33 32.99 6.45
N ALA A 477 7.34 33.89 6.48
CA ALA A 477 5.95 33.52 6.70
C ALA A 477 5.46 32.48 5.68
N ALA A 478 5.76 32.69 4.40
CA ALA A 478 5.43 31.77 3.32
C ALA A 478 6.12 30.40 3.44
N ALA A 479 7.35 30.35 3.97
CA ALA A 479 8.08 29.10 4.19
C ALA A 479 7.58 28.33 5.43
N THR A 480 7.15 29.03 6.48
CA THR A 480 6.69 28.40 7.74
C THR A 480 5.20 28.11 7.77
N VAL A 481 4.39 28.69 6.87
CA VAL A 481 2.92 28.55 6.90
C VAL A 481 2.44 27.09 6.87
N THR A 482 3.20 26.20 6.22
CA THR A 482 2.85 24.76 6.16
C THR A 482 2.92 24.09 7.54
N ALA A 483 3.65 24.64 8.52
CA ALA A 483 3.62 24.16 9.90
C ALA A 483 2.20 24.22 10.51
N ILE A 484 1.40 25.22 10.13
CA ILE A 484 -0.01 25.30 10.56
C ILE A 484 -0.81 24.12 10.01
N LEU A 485 -0.55 23.70 8.77
CA LEU A 485 -1.25 22.57 8.16
C LEU A 485 -0.82 21.24 8.77
N ILE A 486 0.48 21.06 9.02
CA ILE A 486 1.04 19.84 9.63
C ILE A 486 0.48 19.65 11.03
N PHE A 487 0.65 20.66 11.89
CA PHE A 487 0.25 20.61 13.30
C PHE A 487 -1.19 21.09 13.53
N ARG A 488 -2.05 21.03 12.51
CA ARG A 488 -3.43 21.53 12.59
C ARG A 488 -4.25 20.86 13.70
N ASP A 489 -3.95 19.58 13.90
CA ASP A 489 -4.58 18.73 14.90
C ASP A 489 -3.53 18.25 15.91
N GLN A 490 -2.54 17.50 15.43
CA GLN A 490 -1.49 16.89 16.25
C GLN A 490 -0.54 17.92 16.90
N THR A 491 0.14 17.48 17.96
CA THR A 491 1.10 18.29 18.73
C THR A 491 2.53 17.93 18.37
N PHE A 492 3.50 18.79 18.74
CA PHE A 492 4.92 18.47 18.58
C PHE A 492 5.31 17.16 19.26
N ALA A 493 4.87 16.95 20.51
CA ALA A 493 5.13 15.71 21.23
C ALA A 493 4.51 14.49 20.53
N GLY A 494 3.27 14.60 20.04
CA GLY A 494 2.60 13.51 19.32
C GLY A 494 3.36 13.09 18.05
N GLU A 495 3.71 14.05 17.19
CA GLU A 495 4.39 13.76 15.93
C GLU A 495 5.83 13.28 16.10
N THR A 496 6.57 13.85 17.06
CA THR A 496 7.94 13.40 17.35
C THR A 496 7.94 11.96 17.84
N GLN A 497 6.99 11.58 18.69
CA GLN A 497 6.83 10.21 19.14
C GLN A 497 6.42 9.25 18.03
N ALA A 498 5.46 9.64 17.20
CA ALA A 498 5.05 8.86 16.04
C ALA A 498 6.26 8.60 15.12
N SER A 499 7.03 9.64 14.81
CA SER A 499 8.23 9.54 13.96
C SER A 499 9.32 8.66 14.59
N LEU A 500 9.56 8.79 15.89
CA LEU A 500 10.51 7.93 16.62
C LEU A 500 10.08 6.47 16.65
N LEU A 501 8.78 6.20 16.78
CA LEU A 501 8.22 4.85 16.74
C LEU A 501 8.35 4.25 15.34
N LYS A 502 7.94 4.96 14.29
CA LYS A 502 8.06 4.53 12.89
C LYS A 502 9.51 4.19 12.52
N ARG A 503 10.47 4.99 12.99
CA ARG A 503 11.90 4.74 12.78
C ARG A 503 12.40 3.51 13.54
N ALA A 504 11.92 3.28 14.77
CA ALA A 504 12.35 2.16 15.59
C ALA A 504 11.75 0.81 15.13
N VAL A 505 10.48 0.80 14.75
CA VAL A 505 9.74 -0.39 14.28
C VAL A 505 10.07 -0.70 12.81
N GLY A 506 10.33 0.33 12.01
CA GLY A 506 10.70 0.19 10.60
C GLY A 506 9.53 -0.19 9.67
N PRO A 507 9.80 -0.31 8.36
CA PRO A 507 11.12 -0.21 7.72
C PRO A 507 11.67 1.22 7.68
N SER A 508 12.95 1.38 8.04
CA SER A 508 13.68 2.65 7.97
C SER A 508 15.12 2.42 7.48
N LEU A 509 15.29 2.46 6.16
CA LEU A 509 16.59 2.29 5.51
C LEU A 509 17.44 3.57 5.64
N LYS A 510 18.76 3.40 5.55
CA LYS A 510 19.73 4.50 5.67
C LYS A 510 20.00 5.14 4.32
N TRP A 511 20.68 6.29 4.36
CA TRP A 511 20.97 7.06 3.14
C TRP A 511 21.84 6.30 2.14
N PHE A 512 22.80 5.48 2.62
CA PHE A 512 23.68 4.67 1.79
C PHE A 512 23.02 3.40 1.22
N ASP A 513 21.80 3.07 1.68
CA ASP A 513 21.01 1.94 1.17
C ASP A 513 20.24 2.31 -0.12
N GLU A 514 20.52 3.46 -0.73
CA GLU A 514 19.88 3.91 -1.97
C GLU A 514 20.09 2.95 -3.15
N HIS A 515 21.15 2.15 -3.14
CA HIS A 515 21.39 1.11 -4.15
C HIS A 515 20.24 0.10 -4.26
N ILE A 516 19.55 -0.21 -3.16
CA ILE A 516 18.41 -1.14 -3.11
C ILE A 516 17.28 -0.68 -4.04
N ARG A 517 17.06 0.63 -4.18
CA ARG A 517 16.03 1.17 -5.10
C ARG A 517 16.33 0.74 -6.54
N TYR A 518 17.60 0.75 -6.93
CA TYR A 518 18.03 0.38 -8.27
C TYR A 518 18.15 -1.13 -8.42
N GLU A 519 18.53 -1.86 -7.38
CA GLU A 519 18.51 -3.32 -7.39
C GLU A 519 17.10 -3.86 -7.67
N ARG A 520 16.08 -3.34 -6.94
CA ARG A 520 14.67 -3.66 -7.17
C ARG A 520 14.20 -3.31 -8.59
N LEU A 521 14.73 -2.24 -9.16
CA LEU A 521 14.44 -1.85 -10.56
C LEU A 521 14.94 -2.90 -11.56
N PHE A 522 16.02 -3.62 -11.25
CA PHE A 522 16.61 -4.65 -12.11
C PHE A 522 16.20 -6.09 -11.76
N MET A 523 15.30 -6.30 -10.80
CA MET A 523 14.66 -7.59 -10.55
C MET A 523 13.58 -7.89 -11.60
N ALA A 524 13.42 -9.17 -11.96
CA ALA A 524 12.38 -9.63 -12.89
C ALA A 524 11.01 -9.72 -12.18
N SER A 525 10.50 -8.59 -11.72
CA SER A 525 9.27 -8.46 -10.93
C SER A 525 8.44 -7.25 -11.41
N PRO A 526 7.21 -7.05 -10.91
CA PRO A 526 6.43 -5.85 -11.19
C PRO A 526 7.12 -4.54 -10.77
N ASP A 527 8.02 -4.56 -9.78
CA ASP A 527 8.81 -3.40 -9.38
C ASP A 527 9.93 -3.07 -10.36
N GLY A 528 10.44 -4.07 -11.08
CA GLY A 528 11.40 -3.93 -12.15
C GLY A 528 10.83 -4.23 -13.53
N SER A 529 9.54 -3.95 -13.75
CA SER A 529 8.88 -4.25 -15.03
C SER A 529 9.48 -3.46 -16.20
N VAL A 530 9.22 -3.90 -17.43
CA VAL A 530 9.69 -3.23 -18.66
C VAL A 530 9.37 -1.72 -18.64
N ALA A 531 8.13 -1.38 -18.26
CA ALA A 531 7.66 0.00 -18.20
C ALA A 531 8.45 0.85 -17.19
N ARG A 532 8.61 0.35 -15.95
CA ARG A 532 9.35 1.07 -14.89
C ARG A 532 10.83 1.22 -15.20
N ARG A 533 11.48 0.16 -15.71
CA ARG A 533 12.90 0.20 -16.12
C ARG A 533 13.13 1.24 -17.21
N PHE A 534 12.31 1.21 -18.26
CA PHE A 534 12.45 2.13 -19.37
C PHE A 534 12.30 3.58 -18.94
N ALA A 535 11.28 3.89 -18.13
CA ALA A 535 11.02 5.22 -17.59
C ALA A 535 12.26 5.84 -16.93
N VAL A 536 12.92 5.09 -16.04
CA VAL A 536 14.09 5.57 -15.28
C VAL A 536 15.33 5.64 -16.17
N LEU A 537 15.60 4.59 -16.95
CA LEU A 537 16.78 4.54 -17.82
C LEU A 537 16.74 5.62 -18.91
N ALA A 538 15.57 5.85 -19.51
CA ALA A 538 15.38 6.92 -20.49
C ALA A 538 15.61 8.30 -19.87
N LEU A 539 15.17 8.51 -18.62
CA LEU A 539 15.43 9.75 -17.88
C LEU A 539 16.92 9.95 -17.61
N VAL A 540 17.63 8.90 -17.19
CA VAL A 540 19.08 8.94 -16.95
C VAL A 540 19.83 9.25 -18.25
N VAL A 541 19.46 8.62 -19.37
CA VAL A 541 20.06 8.90 -20.69
C VAL A 541 19.79 10.34 -21.13
N ALA A 542 18.56 10.83 -20.95
CA ALA A 542 18.20 12.22 -21.27
C ALA A 542 19.01 13.23 -20.42
N LEU A 543 19.19 12.93 -19.13
CA LEU A 543 20.02 13.74 -18.22
C LEU A 543 21.50 13.70 -18.63
N ALA A 544 22.05 12.51 -18.89
CA ALA A 544 23.45 12.32 -19.27
C ALA A 544 23.80 13.09 -20.55
N VAL A 545 22.98 13.02 -21.59
CA VAL A 545 23.24 13.74 -22.85
C VAL A 545 23.09 15.26 -22.68
N ALA A 546 22.13 15.71 -21.86
CA ALA A 546 21.95 17.13 -21.56
C ALA A 546 23.14 17.72 -20.79
N VAL A 547 23.67 16.97 -19.80
CA VAL A 547 24.88 17.33 -19.04
C VAL A 547 26.11 17.31 -19.94
N ALA A 548 26.34 16.22 -20.70
CA ALA A 548 27.50 16.09 -21.58
C ALA A 548 27.55 17.22 -22.62
N MET A 549 26.42 17.57 -23.22
CA MET A 549 26.34 18.68 -24.18
C MET A 549 26.57 20.03 -23.51
N SER A 550 26.02 20.23 -22.30
CA SER A 550 26.22 21.46 -21.53
C SER A 550 27.67 21.65 -21.10
N LEU A 551 28.38 20.59 -20.72
CA LEU A 551 29.80 20.63 -20.40
C LEU A 551 30.65 20.88 -21.65
N ARG A 552 30.38 20.17 -22.75
CA ARG A 552 31.18 20.27 -23.98
C ARG A 552 31.04 21.61 -24.71
N LYS A 553 29.87 22.24 -24.67
CA LYS A 553 29.56 23.47 -25.43
C LYS A 553 29.26 24.66 -24.52
N GLY A 554 29.41 24.53 -23.20
CA GLY A 554 29.01 25.52 -22.18
C GLY A 554 27.49 25.66 -22.00
N ARG A 555 26.69 25.31 -23.01
CA ARG A 555 25.22 25.21 -23.01
C ARG A 555 24.76 24.33 -24.16
N ILE A 556 23.52 23.85 -24.11
CA ILE A 556 22.90 23.18 -25.26
C ILE A 556 22.59 24.25 -26.34
N PRO A 557 23.10 24.13 -27.57
CA PRO A 557 22.85 25.11 -28.64
C PRO A 557 21.36 25.35 -28.87
N GLY A 558 20.94 26.61 -29.02
CA GLY A 558 19.54 26.99 -29.24
C GLY A 558 18.65 27.01 -27.97
N THR A 559 19.21 26.67 -26.80
CA THR A 559 18.53 26.75 -25.50
C THR A 559 18.95 27.98 -24.69
N ALA A 560 18.09 28.41 -23.77
CA ALA A 560 18.39 29.43 -22.78
C ALA A 560 19.20 28.80 -21.63
N ALA A 561 20.42 29.31 -21.38
CA ALA A 561 21.37 28.69 -20.46
C ALA A 561 20.89 28.65 -19.00
N GLY A 562 20.20 29.70 -18.52
CA GLY A 562 19.68 29.74 -17.14
C GLY A 562 18.63 28.66 -16.87
N PRO A 563 17.47 28.68 -17.55
CA PRO A 563 16.39 27.71 -17.32
C PRO A 563 16.82 26.25 -17.55
N SER A 564 17.60 25.98 -18.61
CA SER A 564 18.08 24.63 -18.91
C SER A 564 19.00 24.08 -17.82
N ARG A 565 19.99 24.86 -17.35
CA ARG A 565 20.87 24.46 -16.23
C ARG A 565 20.09 24.23 -14.94
N ARG A 566 19.04 25.01 -14.69
CA ARG A 566 18.20 24.84 -13.49
C ARG A 566 17.38 23.55 -13.55
N ILE A 567 16.74 23.21 -14.68
CA ILE A 567 16.05 21.91 -14.82
C ILE A 567 17.02 20.72 -14.63
N ILE A 568 18.21 20.79 -15.22
CA ILE A 568 19.26 19.77 -15.03
C ILE A 568 19.67 19.69 -13.56
N GLY A 569 19.93 20.83 -12.91
CA GLY A 569 20.32 20.91 -11.51
C GLY A 569 19.25 20.37 -10.56
N ILE A 570 17.97 20.70 -10.80
CA ILE A 570 16.85 20.16 -10.02
C ILE A 570 16.85 18.65 -10.13
N THR A 571 16.93 18.10 -11.34
CA THR A 571 16.90 16.65 -11.54
C THR A 571 18.05 15.95 -10.81
N ILE A 572 19.28 16.47 -10.90
CA ILE A 572 20.45 15.91 -10.19
C ILE A 572 20.24 15.97 -8.67
N ILE A 573 19.83 17.12 -8.14
CA ILE A 573 19.61 17.28 -6.69
C ILE A 573 18.45 16.40 -6.21
N SER A 574 17.38 16.25 -7.00
CA SER A 574 16.26 15.36 -6.67
C SER A 574 16.70 13.89 -6.62
N PHE A 575 17.52 13.41 -7.56
CA PHE A 575 18.10 12.06 -7.49
C PHE A 575 18.96 11.86 -6.23
N LEU A 576 19.76 12.86 -5.85
CA LEU A 576 20.53 12.80 -4.61
C LEU A 576 19.64 12.86 -3.38
N ALA A 577 18.65 13.75 -3.34
CA ALA A 577 17.75 13.92 -2.20
C ALA A 577 16.95 12.65 -1.89
N MET A 578 16.58 11.89 -2.92
CA MET A 578 15.88 10.60 -2.78
C MET A 578 16.65 9.58 -1.92
N MET A 579 17.97 9.71 -1.78
CA MET A 579 18.77 8.84 -0.92
C MET A 579 18.33 8.88 0.55
N PHE A 580 17.79 10.00 1.01
CA PHE A 580 17.38 10.20 2.41
C PHE A 580 15.96 9.68 2.71
N THR A 581 15.25 9.13 1.71
CA THR A 581 13.93 8.54 1.95
C THR A 581 14.05 7.26 2.79
N PRO A 582 13.18 7.01 3.77
CA PRO A 582 13.27 5.84 4.64
C PRO A 582 12.93 4.52 3.93
N THR A 583 12.25 4.57 2.77
CA THR A 583 11.87 3.41 1.98
C THR A 583 12.35 3.52 0.53
N LYS A 584 12.86 2.41 -0.03
CA LYS A 584 13.61 2.37 -1.29
C LYS A 584 12.85 1.61 -2.40
N TRP A 585 11.66 2.08 -2.75
CA TRP A 585 10.83 1.47 -3.78
C TRP A 585 10.96 2.13 -5.16
N THR A 586 10.70 1.38 -6.23
CA THR A 586 10.82 1.86 -7.61
C THR A 586 9.66 2.75 -8.04
N HIS A 587 8.47 2.57 -7.46
CA HIS A 587 7.33 3.43 -7.73
C HIS A 587 7.59 4.91 -7.36
N HIS A 588 8.55 5.20 -6.46
CA HIS A 588 8.92 6.57 -6.11
C HIS A 588 9.53 7.36 -7.29
N PHE A 589 9.99 6.70 -8.36
CA PHE A 589 10.47 7.40 -9.55
C PHE A 589 9.37 8.22 -10.25
N GLY A 590 8.10 8.02 -9.91
CA GLY A 590 6.98 8.82 -10.38
C GLY A 590 7.11 10.32 -10.10
N VAL A 591 7.86 10.71 -9.05
CA VAL A 591 8.15 12.13 -8.73
C VAL A 591 8.86 12.86 -9.88
N PHE A 592 9.55 12.13 -10.76
CA PHE A 592 10.28 12.72 -11.88
C PHE A 592 9.42 12.95 -13.13
N ALA A 593 8.15 12.55 -13.18
CA ALA A 593 7.36 12.60 -14.41
C ALA A 593 7.32 14.00 -15.04
N GLY A 594 7.17 15.05 -14.22
CA GLY A 594 7.20 16.44 -14.70
C GLY A 594 8.57 16.86 -15.26
N LEU A 595 9.64 16.44 -14.61
CA LEU A 595 11.03 16.71 -15.04
C LEU A 595 11.40 15.89 -16.28
N ALA A 596 10.88 14.67 -16.43
CA ALA A 596 11.16 13.77 -17.53
C ALA A 596 10.70 14.35 -18.87
N GLY A 597 9.50 14.93 -18.95
CA GLY A 597 9.05 15.62 -20.15
C GLY A 597 9.93 16.84 -20.49
N SER A 598 10.32 17.60 -19.46
CA SER A 598 11.17 18.79 -19.60
C SER A 598 12.59 18.45 -20.10
N LEU A 599 13.20 17.40 -19.54
CA LEU A 599 14.50 16.87 -19.95
C LEU A 599 14.45 16.18 -21.30
N GLY A 600 13.36 15.47 -21.63
CA GLY A 600 13.14 14.90 -22.95
C GLY A 600 13.21 15.95 -24.05
N ALA A 601 12.60 17.13 -23.82
CA ALA A 601 12.68 18.26 -24.74
C ALA A 601 14.12 18.76 -24.93
N LEU A 602 14.90 18.87 -23.84
CA LEU A 602 16.29 19.31 -23.88
C LEU A 602 17.20 18.28 -24.57
N ALA A 603 17.04 17.00 -24.24
CA ALA A 603 17.79 15.90 -24.82
C ALA A 603 17.55 15.83 -26.34
N ALA A 604 16.29 15.94 -26.78
CA ALA A 604 15.94 15.96 -28.20
C ALA A 604 16.64 17.09 -28.95
N VAL A 605 16.67 18.31 -28.39
CA VAL A 605 17.39 19.44 -29.01
C VAL A 605 18.91 19.22 -28.99
N ALA A 606 19.45 18.68 -27.90
CA ALA A 606 20.88 18.42 -27.75
C ALA A 606 21.43 17.44 -28.79
N VAL A 607 20.61 16.50 -29.28
CA VAL A 607 21.03 15.49 -30.27
C VAL A 607 20.63 15.82 -31.70
N THR A 608 19.99 16.97 -31.95
CA THR A 608 19.72 17.42 -33.32
C THR A 608 21.00 17.61 -34.12
N GLY A 609 20.94 17.44 -35.44
CA GLY A 609 22.10 17.69 -36.32
C GLY A 609 22.65 19.13 -36.24
N ALA A 610 21.83 20.09 -35.77
CA ALA A 610 22.26 21.46 -35.53
C ALA A 610 23.12 21.62 -34.25
N ALA A 611 22.84 20.84 -33.21
CA ALA A 611 23.58 20.86 -31.94
C ALA A 611 24.75 19.85 -31.94
N MET A 612 24.49 18.63 -32.38
CA MET A 612 25.44 17.53 -32.47
C MET A 612 25.76 17.24 -33.95
N ARG A 613 26.70 18.01 -34.51
CA ARG A 613 27.04 17.96 -35.95
C ARG A 613 27.49 16.57 -36.41
N SER A 614 28.45 15.98 -35.68
CA SER A 614 29.02 14.66 -35.99
C SER A 614 27.93 13.58 -36.11
N ARG A 615 27.81 12.98 -37.30
CA ARG A 615 26.93 11.82 -37.54
C ARG A 615 27.26 10.66 -36.62
N ARG A 616 28.55 10.34 -36.42
CA ARG A 616 29.02 9.32 -35.47
C ARG A 616 28.38 9.44 -34.10
N ASN A 617 28.46 10.62 -33.46
CA ASN A 617 27.94 10.80 -32.10
C ASN A 617 26.41 10.64 -32.03
N ARG A 618 25.68 11.06 -33.07
CA ARG A 618 24.23 10.86 -33.15
C ARG A 618 23.87 9.38 -33.30
N THR A 619 24.65 8.63 -34.08
CA THR A 619 24.49 7.18 -34.23
C THR A 619 24.80 6.44 -32.93
N VAL A 620 25.86 6.82 -32.20
CA VAL A 620 26.15 6.28 -30.86
C VAL A 620 24.99 6.54 -29.91
N PHE A 621 24.42 7.76 -29.91
CA PHE A 621 23.26 8.06 -29.07
C PHE A 621 22.05 7.18 -29.42
N ALA A 622 21.79 6.95 -30.71
CA ALA A 622 20.74 6.03 -31.14
C ALA A 622 21.01 4.59 -30.65
N ALA A 623 22.25 4.11 -30.75
CA ALA A 623 22.62 2.79 -30.21
C ALA A 623 22.40 2.69 -28.70
N VAL A 624 22.73 3.74 -27.93
CA VAL A 624 22.49 3.80 -26.47
C VAL A 624 21.00 3.75 -26.15
N VAL A 625 20.16 4.46 -26.91
CA VAL A 625 18.69 4.40 -26.71
C VAL A 625 18.17 2.98 -26.99
N ILE A 626 18.64 2.33 -28.05
CA ILE A 626 18.25 0.95 -28.38
C ILE A 626 18.76 -0.03 -27.31
N PHE A 627 19.97 0.17 -26.79
CA PHE A 627 20.52 -0.63 -25.69
C PHE A 627 19.68 -0.50 -24.42
N VAL A 628 19.25 0.72 -24.08
CA VAL A 628 18.33 0.95 -22.95
C VAL A 628 16.99 0.25 -23.16
N MET A 629 16.46 0.25 -24.39
CA MET A 629 15.28 -0.55 -24.69
C MET A 629 15.57 -2.04 -24.47
N ALA A 630 16.67 -2.57 -25.01
CA ALA A 630 17.05 -3.98 -24.82
C ALA A 630 17.13 -4.38 -23.34
N LEU A 631 17.76 -3.54 -22.51
CA LEU A 631 17.88 -3.74 -21.07
C LEU A 631 16.53 -3.65 -20.34
N SER A 632 15.63 -2.77 -20.79
CA SER A 632 14.29 -2.66 -20.24
C SER A 632 13.44 -3.90 -20.55
N PHE A 633 13.53 -4.42 -21.77
CA PHE A 633 12.82 -5.64 -22.21
C PHE A 633 13.37 -6.95 -21.61
N ALA A 634 14.48 -6.89 -20.88
CA ALA A 634 15.03 -8.01 -20.10
C ALA A 634 14.30 -8.19 -18.75
N SER A 635 12.98 -8.12 -18.76
CA SER A 635 12.11 -8.23 -17.58
C SER A 635 10.70 -8.68 -17.98
N VAL A 636 9.83 -8.82 -17.00
CA VAL A 636 8.40 -9.12 -17.19
C VAL A 636 7.59 -7.87 -17.55
N ASN A 637 6.51 -8.03 -18.30
CA ASN A 637 5.47 -7.01 -18.49
C ASN A 637 4.44 -7.04 -17.35
N GLY A 638 4.94 -7.17 -16.12
CA GLY A 638 4.14 -7.40 -14.93
C GLY A 638 3.65 -6.11 -14.28
N TRP A 639 2.40 -6.15 -13.80
CA TRP A 639 1.73 -5.09 -13.05
C TRP A 639 1.31 -5.61 -11.68
N TRP A 640 0.97 -4.72 -10.76
CA TRP A 640 0.63 -5.11 -9.39
C TRP A 640 -0.80 -5.68 -9.30
N TYR A 641 -0.92 -6.82 -8.60
CA TYR A 641 -2.18 -7.47 -8.23
C TYR A 641 -3.18 -7.59 -9.40
N VAL A 642 -4.40 -7.09 -9.22
CA VAL A 642 -5.49 -7.14 -10.19
C VAL A 642 -5.20 -6.39 -11.49
N SER A 643 -4.24 -5.47 -11.50
CA SER A 643 -3.82 -4.78 -12.74
C SER A 643 -3.07 -5.70 -13.70
N ASN A 644 -2.64 -6.88 -13.25
CA ASN A 644 -1.91 -7.85 -14.05
C ASN A 644 -2.82 -8.81 -14.83
N PHE A 645 -4.14 -8.71 -14.66
CA PHE A 645 -5.09 -9.69 -15.17
C PHE A 645 -5.20 -9.63 -16.71
N GLY A 646 -4.95 -10.77 -17.37
CA GLY A 646 -4.94 -10.89 -18.83
C GLY A 646 -3.77 -10.23 -19.56
N VAL A 647 -2.86 -9.54 -18.87
CA VAL A 647 -1.81 -8.76 -19.54
C VAL A 647 -0.80 -9.69 -20.26
N PRO A 648 -0.47 -9.45 -21.54
CA PRO A 648 0.52 -10.23 -22.27
C PRO A 648 1.90 -10.17 -21.60
N TRP A 649 2.55 -11.34 -21.45
CA TRP A 649 3.87 -11.48 -20.82
C TRP A 649 3.96 -10.92 -19.39
N SER A 650 2.86 -10.94 -18.63
CA SER A 650 2.81 -10.49 -17.24
C SER A 650 3.84 -11.17 -16.32
N ASN A 651 4.10 -12.47 -16.55
CA ASN A 651 5.00 -13.30 -15.75
C ASN A 651 6.17 -13.88 -16.57
N SER A 652 6.45 -13.35 -17.76
CA SER A 652 7.52 -13.85 -18.64
C SER A 652 8.16 -12.72 -19.43
N PHE A 653 9.32 -12.95 -20.02
CA PHE A 653 9.98 -11.92 -20.82
C PHE A 653 9.24 -11.77 -22.17
N PRO A 654 8.97 -10.53 -22.63
CA PRO A 654 8.34 -10.30 -23.91
C PRO A 654 9.10 -10.96 -25.06
N LYS A 655 8.42 -11.85 -25.76
CA LYS A 655 8.96 -12.60 -26.90
C LYS A 655 7.90 -12.71 -28.01
N TRP A 656 8.36 -12.66 -29.26
CA TRP A 656 7.52 -12.95 -30.42
C TRP A 656 7.90 -14.30 -31.01
N ARG A 657 8.90 -14.33 -31.90
CA ARG A 657 9.57 -15.57 -32.37
C ARG A 657 10.93 -15.73 -31.68
N TRP A 658 11.67 -14.63 -31.61
CA TRP A 658 12.83 -14.47 -30.74
C TRP A 658 12.53 -13.54 -29.57
N SER A 659 13.39 -13.58 -28.56
CA SER A 659 13.37 -12.68 -27.41
C SER A 659 13.55 -11.23 -27.87
N LEU A 660 12.65 -10.33 -27.45
CA LEU A 660 12.71 -8.92 -27.85
C LEU A 660 13.97 -8.24 -27.30
N THR A 661 14.42 -8.62 -26.10
CA THR A 661 15.67 -8.08 -25.53
C THR A 661 16.89 -8.44 -26.39
N THR A 662 16.97 -9.69 -26.86
CA THR A 662 18.07 -10.16 -27.72
C THR A 662 18.07 -9.44 -29.07
N ALA A 663 16.91 -9.34 -29.72
CA ALA A 663 16.78 -8.65 -31.00
C ALA A 663 17.14 -7.14 -30.90
N LEU A 664 16.73 -6.48 -29.81
CA LEU A 664 17.10 -5.09 -29.56
C LEU A 664 18.60 -4.93 -29.25
N LEU A 665 19.20 -5.89 -28.55
CA LEU A 665 20.64 -5.89 -28.27
C LEU A 665 21.45 -6.06 -29.57
N GLU A 666 21.08 -7.01 -30.42
CA GLU A 666 21.68 -7.20 -31.75
C GLU A 666 21.58 -5.94 -32.59
N LEU A 667 20.39 -5.31 -32.63
CA LEU A 667 20.19 -4.05 -33.32
C LEU A 667 21.08 -2.93 -32.75
N SER A 668 21.24 -2.86 -31.42
CA SER A 668 22.16 -1.90 -30.79
C SER A 668 23.60 -2.13 -31.26
N VAL A 669 24.07 -3.38 -31.29
CA VAL A 669 25.42 -3.74 -31.79
C VAL A 669 25.58 -3.36 -33.26
N VAL A 670 24.59 -3.64 -34.13
CA VAL A 670 24.63 -3.24 -35.54
C VAL A 670 24.75 -1.73 -35.68
N VAL A 671 23.98 -0.96 -34.91
CA VAL A 671 24.05 0.52 -34.94
C VAL A 671 25.39 1.02 -34.39
N LEU A 672 25.99 0.34 -33.41
CA LEU A 672 27.35 0.63 -32.93
C LEU A 672 28.40 0.35 -34.00
N VAL A 673 28.29 -0.74 -34.75
CA VAL A 673 29.18 -1.04 -35.88
C VAL A 673 29.08 0.04 -36.95
N VAL A 674 27.86 0.52 -37.26
CA VAL A 674 27.67 1.68 -38.16
C VAL A 674 28.29 2.95 -37.58
N ALA A 675 28.17 3.18 -36.28
CA ALA A 675 28.83 4.31 -35.63
C ALA A 675 30.36 4.19 -35.68
N ALA A 676 30.92 3.00 -35.49
CA ALA A 676 32.35 2.73 -35.62
C ALA A 676 32.81 2.93 -37.06
N TRP A 677 32.03 2.51 -38.05
CA TRP A 677 32.30 2.79 -39.46
C TRP A 677 32.37 4.29 -39.75
N PHE A 678 31.43 5.09 -39.23
CA PHE A 678 31.48 6.56 -39.31
C PHE A 678 32.64 7.20 -38.53
N ASN A 679 33.35 6.43 -37.70
CA ASN A 679 34.59 6.89 -37.07
C ASN A 679 35.80 6.76 -38.00
N PHE A 680 35.74 5.84 -38.98
CA PHE A 680 36.84 5.56 -39.91
C PHE A 680 36.64 6.17 -41.31
N VAL A 681 35.40 6.49 -41.69
CA VAL A 681 35.06 7.09 -43.00
C VAL A 681 34.76 8.58 -42.87
N ASP A 682 35.27 9.39 -43.79
CA ASP A 682 34.94 10.82 -43.89
C ASP A 682 33.47 10.98 -44.31
N THR A 683 32.61 11.27 -43.33
CA THR A 683 31.17 11.44 -43.57
C THR A 683 30.86 12.89 -43.89
N ASP A 684 30.28 13.13 -45.07
CA ASP A 684 29.75 14.44 -45.48
C ASP A 684 28.62 14.86 -44.50
N ASP A 685 28.94 15.67 -43.48
CA ASP A 685 28.04 16.07 -42.37
C ASP A 685 26.92 17.05 -42.81
N GLY A 686 26.82 17.33 -44.11
CA GLY A 686 25.83 18.21 -44.72
C GLY A 686 24.38 17.70 -44.66
N PRO A 687 23.39 18.57 -44.97
CA PRO A 687 21.98 18.23 -45.00
C PRO A 687 21.67 17.16 -46.06
N PRO A 688 20.65 16.30 -45.84
CA PRO A 688 20.29 15.24 -46.78
C PRO A 688 19.91 15.83 -48.15
N LYS A 689 20.55 15.32 -49.21
CA LYS A 689 20.41 15.83 -50.60
C LYS A 689 19.08 15.43 -51.27
N THR A 690 18.33 14.47 -50.72
CA THR A 690 17.06 13.97 -51.30
C THR A 690 15.85 14.23 -50.39
N ARG A 691 14.65 14.43 -50.97
CA ARG A 691 13.40 14.65 -50.20
C ARG A 691 13.04 13.46 -49.28
N ILE A 692 13.23 12.23 -49.76
CA ILE A 692 13.01 11.00 -48.99
C ILE A 692 14.07 10.90 -47.87
N GLY A 693 15.33 11.16 -48.19
CA GLY A 693 16.41 11.26 -47.19
C GLY A 693 16.15 12.32 -46.12
N ALA A 694 15.54 13.44 -46.48
CA ALA A 694 15.16 14.50 -45.54
C ALA A 694 13.94 14.17 -44.65
N ARG A 695 13.06 13.26 -45.08
CA ARG A 695 11.98 12.71 -44.23
C ARG A 695 12.51 11.61 -43.31
N LEU A 696 13.26 10.64 -43.84
CA LEU A 696 13.87 9.57 -43.06
C LEU A 696 14.85 10.13 -42.02
N ALA A 697 15.71 11.07 -42.41
CA ALA A 697 16.64 11.72 -41.48
C ALA A 697 15.90 12.45 -40.35
N ARG A 698 14.70 13.02 -40.59
CA ARG A 698 13.91 13.68 -39.54
C ARG A 698 13.37 12.71 -38.50
N ILE A 699 12.96 11.51 -38.93
CA ILE A 699 12.44 10.45 -38.05
C ILE A 699 13.60 9.82 -37.28
N VAL A 700 14.67 9.42 -37.98
CA VAL A 700 15.87 8.79 -37.38
C VAL A 700 16.63 9.74 -36.44
N GLN A 701 16.49 11.06 -36.59
CA GLN A 701 17.11 12.05 -35.70
C GLN A 701 16.44 12.17 -34.31
N SER A 702 15.37 11.45 -34.03
CA SER A 702 14.67 11.49 -32.74
C SER A 702 14.52 10.11 -32.09
N PRO A 703 15.62 9.37 -31.84
CA PRO A 703 15.56 7.98 -31.36
C PRO A 703 14.83 7.86 -30.01
N LEU A 704 15.00 8.84 -29.11
CA LEU A 704 14.31 8.86 -27.82
C LEU A 704 12.79 9.06 -27.95
N ALA A 705 12.34 9.87 -28.91
CA ALA A 705 10.91 10.02 -29.20
C ALA A 705 10.32 8.69 -29.70
N ILE A 706 11.02 8.01 -30.62
CA ILE A 706 10.56 6.73 -31.16
C ILE A 706 10.47 5.69 -30.03
N ALA A 707 11.54 5.54 -29.24
CA ALA A 707 11.57 4.59 -28.14
C ALA A 707 10.45 4.86 -27.13
N THR A 708 10.28 6.11 -26.68
CA THR A 708 9.24 6.45 -25.70
C THR A 708 7.83 6.20 -26.21
N TRP A 709 7.52 6.57 -27.45
CA TRP A 709 6.20 6.32 -28.02
C TRP A 709 5.93 4.84 -28.30
N LEU A 710 6.95 4.05 -28.68
CA LEU A 710 6.81 2.59 -28.80
C LEU A 710 6.46 1.96 -27.45
N LEU A 711 7.11 2.38 -26.36
CA LEU A 711 6.80 1.89 -25.02
C LEU A 711 5.41 2.33 -24.55
N VAL A 712 5.04 3.60 -24.72
CA VAL A 712 3.69 4.11 -24.39
C VAL A 712 2.62 3.34 -25.16
N THR A 713 2.82 3.09 -26.46
CA THR A 713 1.89 2.28 -27.25
C THR A 713 1.84 0.84 -26.76
N MET A 714 2.97 0.22 -26.42
CA MET A 714 3.02 -1.13 -25.86
C MET A 714 2.25 -1.21 -24.54
N GLU A 715 2.47 -0.27 -23.62
CA GLU A 715 1.78 -0.22 -22.32
C GLU A 715 0.27 -0.12 -22.52
N VAL A 716 -0.20 0.89 -23.27
CA VAL A 716 -1.62 1.10 -23.53
C VAL A 716 -2.24 -0.10 -24.24
N ALA A 717 -1.57 -0.66 -25.26
CA ALA A 717 -2.05 -1.81 -25.98
C ALA A 717 -2.09 -3.08 -25.10
N SER A 718 -1.10 -3.28 -24.22
CA SER A 718 -1.03 -4.46 -23.36
C SER A 718 -2.19 -4.54 -22.38
N LEU A 719 -2.52 -3.43 -21.70
CA LEU A 719 -3.63 -3.41 -20.75
C LEU A 719 -4.98 -3.37 -21.44
N THR A 720 -5.08 -2.70 -22.59
CA THR A 720 -6.28 -2.75 -23.42
C THR A 720 -6.56 -4.17 -23.91
N LEU A 721 -5.51 -4.88 -24.36
CA LEU A 721 -5.63 -6.27 -24.78
C LEU A 721 -5.97 -7.18 -23.59
N GLY A 722 -5.38 -6.94 -22.41
CA GLY A 722 -5.74 -7.66 -21.19
C GLY A 722 -7.21 -7.49 -20.80
N MET A 723 -7.77 -6.28 -20.93
CA MET A 723 -9.20 -6.04 -20.75
C MET A 723 -10.06 -6.82 -21.76
N ILE A 724 -9.65 -6.84 -23.04
CA ILE A 724 -10.39 -7.51 -24.12
C ILE A 724 -10.31 -9.04 -23.97
N SER A 725 -9.12 -9.59 -23.69
CA SER A 725 -8.90 -11.04 -23.59
C SER A 725 -9.55 -11.65 -22.37
N GLN A 726 -9.70 -10.88 -21.28
CA GLN A 726 -10.38 -11.35 -20.08
C GLN A 726 -11.89 -11.34 -20.23
N TYR A 727 -12.48 -10.61 -21.18
CA TYR A 727 -13.94 -10.51 -21.28
C TYR A 727 -14.57 -11.89 -21.57
N PRO A 728 -15.58 -12.34 -20.80
CA PRO A 728 -16.42 -11.57 -19.89
C PRO A 728 -15.94 -11.47 -18.44
N ALA A 729 -14.83 -12.10 -18.03
CA ALA A 729 -14.28 -12.04 -16.68
C ALA A 729 -13.78 -10.64 -16.26
N TRP A 730 -13.40 -10.51 -14.99
CA TRP A 730 -13.01 -9.22 -14.41
C TRP A 730 -11.69 -8.67 -14.95
N SER A 731 -11.68 -7.36 -15.22
CA SER A 731 -10.49 -6.56 -15.47
C SER A 731 -10.68 -5.14 -14.93
N VAL A 732 -9.58 -4.45 -14.64
CA VAL A 732 -9.59 -3.04 -14.17
C VAL A 732 -10.39 -2.15 -15.13
N GLY A 733 -10.15 -2.31 -16.44
CA GLY A 733 -10.86 -1.57 -17.48
C GLY A 733 -12.36 -1.82 -17.49
N ARG A 734 -12.79 -3.09 -17.46
CA ARG A 734 -14.22 -3.45 -17.42
C ARG A 734 -14.89 -2.90 -16.16
N SER A 735 -14.24 -3.02 -15.00
CA SER A 735 -14.75 -2.51 -13.72
C SER A 735 -14.91 -0.99 -13.74
N ASN A 736 -13.90 -0.25 -14.21
CA ASN A 736 -13.95 1.21 -14.28
C ASN A 736 -15.01 1.72 -15.28
N LEU A 737 -15.19 1.03 -16.42
CA LEU A 737 -16.25 1.37 -17.37
C LEU A 737 -17.66 1.10 -16.79
N GLN A 738 -17.83 -0.02 -16.09
CA GLN A 738 -19.08 -0.37 -15.42
C GLN A 738 -19.41 0.57 -14.23
N ALA A 739 -18.40 1.08 -13.54
CA ALA A 739 -18.57 2.05 -12.46
C ALA A 739 -19.26 3.34 -12.94
N VAL A 740 -18.98 3.80 -14.18
CA VAL A 740 -19.66 4.96 -14.78
C VAL A 740 -21.14 4.69 -15.02
N THR A 741 -21.52 3.41 -15.23
CA THR A 741 -22.91 2.98 -15.38
C THR A 741 -23.63 2.68 -14.07
N GLY A 742 -22.95 2.84 -12.92
CA GLY A 742 -23.51 2.65 -11.58
C GLY A 742 -23.07 1.38 -10.83
N LYS A 743 -22.34 0.46 -11.48
CA LYS A 743 -21.80 -0.75 -10.82
C LYS A 743 -20.42 -0.47 -10.23
N THR A 744 -20.38 0.03 -9.01
CA THR A 744 -19.17 0.59 -8.40
C THR A 744 -18.40 -0.36 -7.48
N CYS A 745 -18.91 -1.57 -7.20
CA CYS A 745 -18.33 -2.47 -6.19
C CYS A 745 -17.11 -3.30 -6.64
N GLY A 746 -16.55 -3.01 -7.81
CA GLY A 746 -15.25 -3.54 -8.19
C GLY A 746 -15.25 -5.06 -8.37
N LEU A 747 -14.34 -5.75 -7.69
CA LEU A 747 -14.15 -7.20 -7.73
C LEU A 747 -15.25 -7.96 -6.95
N ALA A 748 -15.96 -7.29 -6.03
CA ALA A 748 -16.99 -7.91 -5.19
C ALA A 748 -18.18 -8.50 -5.97
N GLU A 749 -18.43 -7.98 -7.17
CA GLU A 749 -19.50 -8.45 -8.08
C GLU A 749 -19.11 -9.72 -8.85
N ASP A 750 -17.82 -10.04 -8.93
CA ASP A 750 -17.29 -11.13 -9.75
C ASP A 750 -16.58 -12.21 -8.94
N VAL A 751 -16.29 -11.97 -7.66
CA VAL A 751 -15.93 -13.03 -6.73
C VAL A 751 -17.20 -13.75 -6.31
N LEU A 752 -17.23 -15.05 -6.57
CA LEU A 752 -18.30 -15.96 -6.19
C LEU A 752 -17.89 -16.74 -4.95
N VAL A 753 -18.72 -16.70 -3.91
CA VAL A 753 -18.46 -17.27 -2.59
C VAL A 753 -19.42 -18.44 -2.33
N GLU A 754 -18.88 -19.51 -1.77
CA GLU A 754 -19.59 -20.70 -1.32
C GLU A 754 -19.64 -20.71 0.21
N LEU A 755 -20.80 -20.38 0.80
CA LEU A 755 -20.96 -20.29 2.26
C LEU A 755 -21.18 -21.65 2.94
N ASP A 756 -21.88 -22.54 2.27
CA ASP A 756 -22.22 -23.89 2.75
C ASP A 756 -21.79 -24.90 1.69
N PRO A 757 -20.58 -25.49 1.81
CA PRO A 757 -20.09 -26.48 0.87
C PRO A 757 -20.91 -27.77 0.83
N GLU A 758 -21.63 -28.10 1.92
CA GLU A 758 -22.41 -29.34 2.03
C GLU A 758 -23.65 -29.30 1.16
N ALA A 759 -24.25 -28.12 0.97
CA ALA A 759 -25.46 -27.92 0.15
C ALA A 759 -25.26 -28.23 -1.35
N GLY A 760 -24.01 -28.34 -1.80
CA GLY A 760 -23.62 -28.66 -3.17
C GLY A 760 -23.13 -30.09 -3.39
N MET A 761 -22.98 -30.89 -2.33
CA MET A 761 -22.43 -32.25 -2.42
C MET A 761 -23.28 -33.14 -3.31
N LEU A 762 -22.64 -33.85 -4.24
CA LEU A 762 -23.38 -34.74 -5.13
C LEU A 762 -23.76 -36.04 -4.42
N PRO A 763 -25.00 -36.53 -4.58
CA PRO A 763 -25.40 -37.78 -3.97
C PRO A 763 -24.82 -38.97 -4.77
N PRO A 764 -24.30 -40.00 -4.08
CA PRO A 764 -23.89 -41.24 -4.74
C PRO A 764 -25.11 -42.01 -5.26
N VAL A 765 -24.93 -42.76 -6.34
CA VAL A 765 -26.02 -43.50 -7.01
C VAL A 765 -26.27 -44.86 -6.36
N SER A 766 -25.21 -45.62 -6.05
CA SER A 766 -25.31 -47.02 -5.65
C SER A 766 -24.71 -47.35 -4.28
N ALA A 767 -23.87 -46.48 -3.72
CA ALA A 767 -23.16 -46.71 -2.46
C ALA A 767 -23.61 -45.74 -1.36
N PRO A 768 -23.57 -46.14 -0.07
CA PRO A 768 -23.74 -45.20 1.04
C PRO A 768 -22.71 -44.07 1.00
N VAL A 769 -23.06 -42.90 1.53
CA VAL A 769 -22.20 -41.70 1.50
C VAL A 769 -20.81 -41.97 2.09
N ALA A 770 -20.71 -42.75 3.18
CA ALA A 770 -19.44 -43.07 3.83
C ALA A 770 -18.45 -43.81 2.92
N ASP A 771 -18.95 -44.72 2.08
CA ASP A 771 -18.13 -45.64 1.29
C ASP A 771 -18.02 -45.21 -0.18
N ALA A 772 -18.88 -44.31 -0.64
CA ALA A 772 -19.01 -43.92 -2.04
C ALA A 772 -17.70 -43.44 -2.67
N LEU A 773 -16.82 -42.79 -1.91
CA LEU A 773 -15.56 -42.25 -2.43
C LEU A 773 -14.57 -43.35 -2.85
N GLY A 774 -14.64 -44.53 -2.23
CA GLY A 774 -13.79 -45.70 -2.53
C GLY A 774 -14.54 -46.90 -3.11
N ALA A 775 -15.83 -46.76 -3.44
CA ALA A 775 -16.71 -47.88 -3.79
C ALA A 775 -16.36 -48.60 -5.12
N GLY A 776 -15.65 -47.96 -6.04
CA GLY A 776 -15.26 -48.56 -7.31
C GLY A 776 -13.95 -49.35 -7.22
N LEU A 777 -12.89 -48.68 -6.77
CA LEU A 777 -11.55 -49.23 -6.49
C LEU A 777 -10.91 -48.35 -5.40
N SER A 778 -10.29 -48.94 -4.39
CA SER A 778 -9.57 -48.20 -3.35
C SER A 778 -8.38 -49.02 -2.87
N GLU A 779 -7.29 -48.97 -3.64
CA GLU A 779 -6.01 -49.59 -3.27
C GLU A 779 -5.12 -48.56 -2.58
N ALA A 780 -4.65 -48.88 -1.37
CA ALA A 780 -3.78 -48.03 -0.54
C ALA A 780 -4.30 -46.63 -0.14
N PHE A 781 -5.50 -46.24 -0.59
CA PHE A 781 -6.24 -45.09 -0.04
C PHE A 781 -6.91 -45.45 1.30
N THR A 782 -6.70 -44.62 2.33
CA THR A 782 -7.27 -44.84 3.66
C THR A 782 -7.89 -43.55 4.24
N PRO A 783 -8.88 -43.65 5.16
CA PRO A 783 -9.51 -42.46 5.77
C PRO A 783 -8.55 -41.55 6.56
N ASN A 784 -7.44 -42.09 7.06
CA ASN A 784 -6.41 -41.37 7.82
C ASN A 784 -5.08 -41.28 7.06
N GLY A 785 -5.07 -41.51 5.75
CA GLY A 785 -3.89 -41.42 4.89
C GLY A 785 -3.54 -39.99 4.51
N ILE A 786 -3.48 -39.10 5.51
CA ILE A 786 -3.19 -37.66 5.37
C ILE A 786 -2.26 -37.27 6.52
N PRO A 787 -1.16 -36.54 6.27
CA PRO A 787 -0.31 -36.01 7.33
C PRO A 787 -1.11 -35.10 8.28
N ALA A 788 -0.72 -35.06 9.56
CA ALA A 788 -1.32 -34.16 10.54
C ALA A 788 -1.02 -32.68 10.24
N ASP A 789 0.11 -32.39 9.59
CA ASP A 789 0.49 -31.06 9.13
C ASP A 789 0.62 -31.09 7.61
N VAL A 790 -0.21 -30.30 6.93
CA VAL A 790 -0.20 -30.10 5.48
C VAL A 790 0.03 -28.63 5.14
N SER A 791 0.72 -27.89 6.00
CA SER A 791 1.10 -26.49 5.75
C SER A 791 1.78 -26.32 4.40
N ALA A 792 1.49 -25.22 3.73
CA ALA A 792 2.00 -24.94 2.39
C ALA A 792 3.51 -24.69 2.39
N ASP A 793 4.16 -25.02 1.28
CA ASP A 793 5.54 -24.59 1.05
C ASP A 793 5.63 -23.06 0.93
N PRO A 794 6.77 -22.43 1.26
CA PRO A 794 7.02 -21.03 0.90
C PRO A 794 7.13 -20.88 -0.62
N VAL A 795 6.60 -19.78 -1.20
CA VAL A 795 6.59 -19.59 -2.67
C VAL A 795 7.92 -19.01 -3.19
N MET A 796 8.61 -18.17 -2.41
CA MET A 796 9.98 -17.71 -2.67
C MET A 796 10.48 -16.75 -1.57
N GLU A 797 11.72 -16.91 -1.10
CA GLU A 797 12.48 -15.82 -0.47
C GLU A 797 12.90 -14.84 -1.57
N ARG A 798 12.25 -13.68 -1.68
CA ARG A 798 12.78 -12.60 -2.52
C ARG A 798 14.09 -12.10 -1.91
N PRO A 799 15.22 -12.10 -2.64
CA PRO A 799 16.41 -11.37 -2.21
C PRO A 799 16.04 -9.89 -2.11
N GLY A 800 15.99 -9.34 -0.89
CA GLY A 800 15.58 -7.94 -0.65
C GLY A 800 14.22 -7.75 0.04
N ASP A 801 13.43 -8.81 0.23
CA ASP A 801 12.33 -8.89 1.21
C ASP A 801 12.78 -9.73 2.42
N ARG A 802 14.06 -9.62 2.82
CA ARG A 802 14.46 -10.04 4.17
C ARG A 802 13.45 -9.41 5.12
N SER A 803 12.73 -10.27 5.83
CA SER A 803 11.65 -9.95 6.76
C SER A 803 11.92 -8.62 7.46
N PHE A 804 10.86 -7.80 7.55
CA PHE A 804 10.91 -6.42 8.03
C PHE A 804 11.38 -6.28 9.49
N ILE A 805 11.64 -7.39 10.17
CA ILE A 805 12.50 -7.61 11.35
C ILE A 805 13.15 -8.99 11.17
N ASN A 806 14.39 -9.22 11.63
CA ASN A 806 15.08 -10.52 11.64
C ASN A 806 14.30 -11.58 12.47
N ASP A 807 13.18 -12.07 11.95
CA ASP A 807 12.57 -13.32 12.36
C ASP A 807 12.78 -14.29 11.18
N ASP A 808 13.62 -15.31 11.38
CA ASP A 808 13.88 -16.40 10.43
C ASP A 808 12.65 -17.34 10.29
N GLY A 809 11.47 -16.89 10.70
CA GLY A 809 10.22 -17.63 10.57
C GLY A 809 9.74 -17.60 9.12
N LEU A 810 9.74 -18.77 8.47
CA LEU A 810 9.11 -18.96 7.17
C LEU A 810 7.61 -18.64 7.29
N VAL A 811 7.18 -17.52 6.69
CA VAL A 811 5.75 -17.26 6.49
C VAL A 811 5.28 -18.16 5.37
N THR A 812 4.73 -19.32 5.71
CA THR A 812 4.04 -20.17 4.74
C THR A 812 2.75 -19.46 4.34
N GLY A 813 2.54 -19.11 3.07
CA GLY A 813 1.31 -18.48 2.56
C GLY A 813 0.06 -19.37 2.62
N THR A 814 -0.08 -20.20 3.65
CA THR A 814 -1.18 -21.14 3.85
C THR A 814 -2.46 -20.41 4.22
N GLU A 815 -3.58 -20.80 3.61
CA GLU A 815 -4.88 -20.23 3.96
C GLU A 815 -5.35 -20.77 5.32
N ALA A 816 -5.89 -19.89 6.18
CA ALA A 816 -6.29 -20.28 7.53
C ALA A 816 -7.31 -21.43 7.52
N GLY A 817 -6.99 -22.51 8.24
CA GLY A 817 -7.82 -23.71 8.31
C GLY A 817 -7.61 -24.72 7.17
N THR A 818 -6.61 -24.50 6.30
CA THR A 818 -6.21 -25.46 5.24
C THR A 818 -4.92 -26.24 5.57
N GLU A 819 -4.31 -25.96 6.73
CA GLU A 819 -3.04 -26.54 7.19
C GLU A 819 -3.17 -27.98 7.71
N GLY A 820 -4.38 -28.53 7.73
CA GLY A 820 -4.67 -29.86 8.27
C GLY A 820 -4.88 -29.88 9.78
N GLY A 821 -4.48 -30.99 10.40
CA GLY A 821 -4.69 -31.29 11.81
C GLY A 821 -5.59 -32.50 12.02
N THR A 822 -5.79 -32.86 13.29
CA THR A 822 -6.65 -33.98 13.67
C THR A 822 -7.79 -33.59 14.59
N THR A 823 -8.96 -34.20 14.41
CA THR A 823 -10.14 -34.05 15.27
C THR A 823 -10.20 -35.19 16.32
N ALA A 824 -10.79 -34.89 17.48
CA ALA A 824 -10.99 -35.88 18.54
C ALA A 824 -12.06 -36.92 18.18
N ALA A 825 -13.17 -36.46 17.58
CA ALA A 825 -14.24 -37.32 17.09
C ALA A 825 -13.94 -37.78 15.66
N PRO A 826 -14.15 -39.06 15.32
CA PRO A 826 -14.04 -39.55 13.95
C PRO A 826 -15.21 -39.03 13.09
N GLY A 827 -14.93 -38.78 11.81
CA GLY A 827 -15.92 -38.44 10.78
C GLY A 827 -16.68 -39.67 10.26
N ILE A 828 -17.46 -39.47 9.20
CA ILE A 828 -18.44 -40.45 8.67
C ILE A 828 -17.81 -41.79 8.24
N ASN A 829 -16.57 -41.77 7.74
CA ASN A 829 -15.82 -42.97 7.33
C ASN A 829 -14.66 -43.31 8.29
N GLY A 830 -14.69 -42.79 9.52
CA GLY A 830 -13.66 -43.03 10.54
C GLY A 830 -12.42 -42.13 10.45
N SER A 831 -12.39 -41.15 9.54
CA SER A 831 -11.30 -40.18 9.44
C SER A 831 -11.22 -39.28 10.68
N ARG A 832 -10.01 -39.04 11.17
CA ARG A 832 -9.72 -38.01 12.18
C ARG A 832 -9.05 -36.79 11.57
N ALA A 833 -8.90 -36.70 10.25
CA ALA A 833 -8.32 -35.53 9.61
C ALA A 833 -9.27 -34.34 9.71
N ARG A 834 -8.72 -33.16 10.00
CA ARG A 834 -9.48 -31.90 9.98
C ARG A 834 -9.74 -31.48 8.54
N LEU A 835 -11.02 -31.27 8.21
CA LEU A 835 -11.42 -30.85 6.86
C LEU A 835 -11.36 -29.32 6.68
N PRO A 836 -11.04 -28.84 5.46
CA PRO A 836 -10.93 -27.41 5.13
C PRO A 836 -12.31 -26.78 4.85
N PHE A 837 -12.33 -25.46 4.63
CA PHE A 837 -13.49 -24.70 4.14
C PHE A 837 -14.79 -24.87 4.94
N ASN A 838 -14.68 -25.31 6.21
CA ASN A 838 -15.81 -25.62 7.08
C ASN A 838 -16.68 -26.80 6.58
N LEU A 839 -16.10 -27.76 5.86
CA LEU A 839 -16.70 -29.06 5.58
C LEU A 839 -16.95 -29.82 6.89
N ASP A 840 -18.11 -30.46 7.01
CA ASP A 840 -18.50 -31.22 8.19
C ASP A 840 -17.96 -32.66 8.11
N PRO A 841 -17.01 -33.07 8.96
CA PRO A 841 -16.48 -34.43 8.96
C PRO A 841 -17.55 -35.50 9.21
N ALA A 842 -18.67 -35.15 9.85
CA ALA A 842 -19.77 -36.09 10.10
C ALA A 842 -20.61 -36.40 8.85
N ARG A 843 -20.44 -35.63 7.77
CA ARG A 843 -21.19 -35.79 6.51
C ARG A 843 -20.29 -36.04 5.30
N THR A 844 -19.06 -35.54 5.34
CA THR A 844 -18.12 -35.62 4.23
C THR A 844 -17.06 -36.70 4.48
N PRO A 845 -17.03 -37.80 3.70
CA PRO A 845 -15.94 -38.76 3.75
C PRO A 845 -14.67 -38.16 3.13
N VAL A 846 -13.51 -38.68 3.55
CA VAL A 846 -12.22 -38.30 2.98
C VAL A 846 -11.33 -39.53 2.87
N LEU A 847 -10.56 -39.63 1.79
CA LEU A 847 -9.56 -40.68 1.59
C LEU A 847 -8.24 -40.03 1.15
N GLY A 848 -7.13 -40.59 1.61
CA GLY A 848 -5.80 -40.18 1.14
C GLY A 848 -4.81 -41.34 1.01
N SER A 849 -3.79 -41.14 0.17
CA SER A 849 -2.75 -42.12 -0.13
C SER A 849 -1.49 -42.00 0.74
N TRP A 850 -1.37 -40.98 1.59
CA TRP A 850 -0.15 -40.77 2.38
C TRP A 850 0.07 -41.90 3.38
N ARG A 851 1.32 -42.36 3.48
CA ARG A 851 1.75 -43.37 4.43
C ARG A 851 3.03 -42.93 5.15
N ALA A 852 3.10 -43.17 6.46
CA ALA A 852 4.33 -42.97 7.23
C ALA A 852 5.42 -44.03 6.95
N GLY A 853 5.03 -45.19 6.40
CA GLY A 853 5.90 -46.35 6.20
C GLY A 853 6.32 -46.55 4.75
N VAL A 854 6.32 -47.81 4.30
CA VAL A 854 6.64 -48.17 2.91
C VAL A 854 5.57 -47.61 1.97
N GLN A 855 6.01 -46.81 0.99
CA GLN A 855 5.15 -46.30 -0.06
C GLN A 855 4.80 -47.43 -1.04
N VAL A 856 3.55 -47.43 -1.51
CA VAL A 856 3.05 -48.38 -2.52
C VAL A 856 2.18 -47.59 -3.49
N PRO A 857 2.06 -48.03 -4.76
CA PRO A 857 1.13 -47.39 -5.68
C PRO A 857 -0.29 -47.39 -5.10
N ALA A 858 -0.98 -46.26 -5.19
CA ALA A 858 -2.32 -46.09 -4.66
C ALA A 858 -3.30 -45.70 -5.78
N LEU A 859 -4.40 -46.44 -5.89
CA LEU A 859 -5.38 -46.29 -6.95
C LEU A 859 -6.77 -46.07 -6.35
N LEU A 860 -7.41 -44.97 -6.72
CA LEU A 860 -8.78 -44.65 -6.31
C LEU A 860 -9.69 -44.54 -7.53
N ARG A 861 -10.85 -45.19 -7.45
CA ARG A 861 -11.99 -44.99 -8.33
C ARG A 861 -13.25 -44.92 -7.48
N SER A 862 -13.88 -43.77 -7.45
CA SER A 862 -15.12 -43.61 -6.68
C SER A 862 -16.28 -44.39 -7.31
N GLY A 863 -17.34 -44.58 -6.53
CA GLY A 863 -18.66 -44.87 -7.06
C GLY A 863 -19.17 -43.73 -7.96
N TRP A 864 -20.25 -43.99 -8.69
CA TRP A 864 -20.89 -42.98 -9.51
C TRP A 864 -21.73 -42.01 -8.66
N TYR A 865 -21.59 -40.72 -8.93
CA TYR A 865 -22.34 -39.61 -8.35
C TYR A 865 -23.34 -39.06 -9.36
N ARG A 866 -24.56 -38.78 -8.92
CA ARG A 866 -25.63 -38.28 -9.79
C ARG A 866 -25.39 -36.80 -10.10
N LEU A 867 -25.34 -36.45 -11.39
CA LEU A 867 -25.40 -35.05 -11.81
C LEU A 867 -26.85 -34.55 -11.74
N PRO A 868 -27.09 -33.30 -11.30
CA PRO A 868 -28.43 -32.73 -11.32
C PRO A 868 -28.92 -32.51 -12.77
N PRO A 869 -30.23 -32.28 -12.96
CA PRO A 869 -30.80 -31.99 -14.26
C PRO A 869 -30.13 -30.78 -14.93
N LYS A 870 -30.12 -30.77 -16.28
CA LYS A 870 -29.45 -29.74 -17.09
C LYS A 870 -29.83 -28.30 -16.70
N GLU A 871 -31.10 -28.07 -16.38
CA GLU A 871 -31.63 -26.76 -15.99
C GLU A 871 -31.00 -26.21 -14.69
N GLU A 872 -30.65 -27.11 -13.77
CA GLU A 872 -29.97 -26.76 -12.52
C GLU A 872 -28.45 -26.64 -12.73
N ARG A 873 -27.85 -27.48 -13.58
CA ARG A 873 -26.44 -27.38 -13.97
C ARG A 873 -26.12 -26.05 -14.64
N ASN A 874 -27.02 -25.52 -15.48
CA ASN A 874 -26.80 -24.24 -16.15
C ASN A 874 -26.81 -23.03 -15.19
N LYS A 875 -27.32 -23.19 -13.95
CA LYS A 875 -27.31 -22.15 -12.91
C LYS A 875 -25.99 -22.09 -12.14
N THR A 876 -25.17 -23.14 -12.20
CA THR A 876 -23.93 -23.29 -11.41
C THR A 876 -22.79 -23.72 -12.33
N PRO A 877 -21.77 -22.88 -12.57
CA PRO A 877 -20.83 -23.12 -13.68
C PRO A 877 -19.69 -24.11 -13.37
N LEU A 878 -19.60 -24.65 -12.15
CA LEU A 878 -18.40 -25.33 -11.66
C LEU A 878 -18.70 -26.70 -11.03
N LEU A 879 -17.76 -27.61 -11.22
CA LEU A 879 -17.57 -28.83 -10.44
C LEU A 879 -16.32 -28.65 -9.58
N VAL A 880 -16.42 -28.97 -8.28
CA VAL A 880 -15.33 -28.78 -7.32
C VAL A 880 -15.07 -30.05 -6.54
N VAL A 881 -13.79 -30.31 -6.28
CA VAL A 881 -13.31 -31.35 -5.36
C VAL A 881 -12.31 -30.72 -4.41
N SER A 882 -12.47 -30.90 -3.10
CA SER A 882 -11.44 -30.47 -2.15
C SER A 882 -10.36 -31.56 -2.09
N ALA A 883 -9.11 -31.14 -2.29
CA ALA A 883 -7.96 -32.03 -2.37
C ALA A 883 -6.78 -31.49 -1.56
N ALA A 884 -5.88 -32.37 -1.14
CA ALA A 884 -4.59 -32.01 -0.53
C ALA A 884 -3.49 -32.94 -1.05
N GLY A 885 -2.24 -32.54 -0.85
CA GLY A 885 -1.06 -33.32 -1.22
C GLY A 885 -0.27 -32.75 -2.38
N ARG A 886 0.83 -33.42 -2.72
CA ARG A 886 1.74 -33.07 -3.83
C ARG A 886 1.45 -34.05 -4.96
N PHE A 887 0.76 -33.58 -5.99
CA PHE A 887 0.35 -34.39 -7.13
C PHE A 887 0.30 -33.53 -8.40
N ASP A 888 0.48 -34.18 -9.54
CA ASP A 888 0.33 -33.59 -10.86
C ASP A 888 -1.16 -33.47 -11.24
N PRO A 889 -1.56 -32.42 -11.99
CA PRO A 889 -2.96 -32.25 -12.42
C PRO A 889 -3.57 -33.41 -13.23
N ARG A 890 -2.74 -34.30 -13.79
CA ARG A 890 -3.18 -35.48 -14.55
C ARG A 890 -3.61 -36.67 -13.68
N GLU A 891 -3.14 -36.69 -12.43
CA GLU A 891 -3.33 -37.81 -11.51
C GLU A 891 -4.75 -37.83 -10.93
N VAL A 892 -5.40 -36.66 -10.83
CA VAL A 892 -6.80 -36.55 -10.41
C VAL A 892 -7.68 -36.16 -11.58
N GLN A 893 -8.59 -37.06 -11.96
CA GLN A 893 -9.52 -36.88 -13.08
C GLN A 893 -10.97 -37.11 -12.66
N VAL A 894 -11.88 -36.48 -13.38
CA VAL A 894 -13.30 -36.81 -13.34
C VAL A 894 -13.70 -37.48 -14.64
N GLN A 895 -14.40 -38.61 -14.53
CA GLN A 895 -14.99 -39.33 -15.65
C GLN A 895 -16.49 -39.14 -15.65
N TRP A 896 -17.09 -38.92 -16.82
CA TRP A 896 -18.54 -38.81 -16.97
C TRP A 896 -19.11 -39.99 -17.75
N ALA A 897 -20.38 -40.30 -17.53
CA ALA A 897 -21.11 -41.35 -18.24
C ALA A 897 -22.62 -41.05 -18.32
N THR A 898 -23.29 -41.67 -19.29
CA THR A 898 -24.75 -41.86 -19.26
C THR A 898 -25.12 -43.00 -18.31
N ASP A 899 -26.42 -43.17 -18.00
CA ASP A 899 -26.87 -44.25 -17.12
C ASP A 899 -26.53 -45.65 -17.69
N ASP A 900 -26.70 -45.86 -19.01
CA ASP A 900 -26.32 -47.13 -19.68
C ASP A 900 -24.81 -47.38 -19.66
N GLN A 901 -24.02 -46.32 -19.86
CA GLN A 901 -22.56 -46.35 -19.82
C GLN A 901 -22.05 -46.65 -18.40
N ALA A 902 -22.63 -46.01 -17.39
CA ALA A 902 -22.30 -46.23 -15.98
C ALA A 902 -22.64 -47.67 -15.56
N ALA A 903 -23.81 -48.19 -15.96
CA ALA A 903 -24.24 -49.56 -15.69
C ALA A 903 -23.32 -50.61 -16.37
N SER A 904 -22.79 -50.31 -17.55
CA SER A 904 -21.82 -51.16 -18.25
C SER A 904 -20.36 -50.91 -17.82
N GLY A 905 -20.11 -50.02 -16.86
CA GLY A 905 -18.78 -49.70 -16.33
C GLY A 905 -17.88 -48.93 -17.30
N ARG A 906 -18.41 -48.40 -18.41
CA ARG A 906 -17.66 -47.72 -19.47
C ARG A 906 -17.84 -46.20 -19.38
N PRO A 907 -16.80 -45.40 -19.08
CA PRO A 907 -16.94 -43.95 -19.09
C PRO A 907 -17.11 -43.41 -20.51
N GLY A 908 -17.90 -42.35 -20.67
CA GLY A 908 -18.08 -41.62 -21.93
C GLY A 908 -16.98 -40.60 -22.22
N GLY A 909 -16.11 -40.32 -21.25
CA GLY A 909 -14.94 -39.45 -21.37
C GLY A 909 -14.37 -39.06 -20.01
N SER A 910 -13.25 -38.33 -20.01
CA SER A 910 -12.61 -37.82 -18.80
C SER A 910 -12.02 -36.42 -18.99
N MET A 911 -11.84 -35.69 -17.90
CA MET A 911 -11.10 -34.44 -17.86
C MET A 911 -10.32 -34.30 -16.54
N SER A 912 -9.22 -33.57 -16.60
CA SER A 912 -8.47 -33.13 -15.43
C SER A 912 -9.09 -31.90 -14.78
N PHE A 913 -8.76 -31.70 -13.51
CA PHE A 913 -9.09 -30.47 -12.80
C PHE A 913 -7.98 -29.42 -12.96
N ALA A 914 -8.36 -28.15 -12.84
CA ALA A 914 -7.39 -27.10 -12.56
C ALA A 914 -7.08 -27.06 -11.07
N ASP A 915 -5.79 -27.11 -10.75
CA ASP A 915 -5.28 -26.98 -9.40
C ASP A 915 -4.84 -25.53 -9.14
N VAL A 916 -5.61 -24.81 -8.32
CA VAL A 916 -5.34 -23.43 -7.90
C VAL A 916 -5.29 -23.42 -6.39
N GLY A 917 -4.07 -23.31 -5.84
CA GLY A 917 -3.87 -23.23 -4.41
C GLY A 917 -2.45 -23.56 -3.99
N ALA A 918 -2.28 -23.72 -2.69
CA ALA A 918 -0.98 -23.99 -2.11
C ALA A 918 -0.73 -25.49 -1.97
N VAL A 919 0.45 -25.94 -2.43
CA VAL A 919 0.90 -27.33 -2.29
C VAL A 919 1.76 -27.43 -1.01
N PRO A 920 1.60 -28.48 -0.16
CA PRO A 920 0.63 -29.58 -0.20
C PRO A 920 -0.73 -29.31 0.49
N ALA A 921 -1.00 -28.06 0.91
CA ALA A 921 -2.21 -27.70 1.66
C ALA A 921 -3.54 -28.04 0.96
N TRP A 922 -4.61 -28.06 1.76
CA TRP A 922 -5.96 -28.23 1.27
C TRP A 922 -6.35 -27.12 0.30
N ARG A 923 -6.87 -27.50 -0.87
CA ARG A 923 -7.30 -26.60 -1.94
C ARG A 923 -8.49 -27.16 -2.70
N ASN A 924 -9.18 -26.30 -3.44
CA ASN A 924 -10.33 -26.71 -4.25
C ASN A 924 -9.89 -26.86 -5.70
N LEU A 925 -9.88 -28.11 -6.19
CA LEU A 925 -9.75 -28.46 -7.60
C LEU A 925 -11.01 -28.07 -8.36
N ARG A 926 -10.86 -27.48 -9.54
CA ARG A 926 -11.96 -26.80 -10.25
C ARG A 926 -12.06 -27.31 -11.69
N ALA A 927 -13.27 -27.61 -12.13
CA ALA A 927 -13.55 -27.88 -13.54
C ALA A 927 -14.87 -27.22 -13.96
N PRO A 928 -14.92 -26.53 -15.11
CA PRO A 928 -16.15 -25.93 -15.59
C PRO A 928 -17.13 -27.01 -16.04
N LEU A 929 -18.40 -26.91 -15.64
CA LEU A 929 -19.44 -27.85 -16.06
C LEU A 929 -19.70 -27.80 -17.57
N SER A 930 -19.37 -26.70 -18.24
CA SER A 930 -19.46 -26.57 -19.71
C SER A 930 -18.52 -27.51 -20.46
N ALA A 931 -17.50 -28.07 -19.81
CA ALA A 931 -16.62 -29.08 -20.40
C ALA A 931 -17.25 -30.49 -20.36
N ILE A 932 -18.30 -30.70 -19.56
CA ILE A 932 -19.01 -31.98 -19.46
C ILE A 932 -20.17 -31.98 -20.48
N PRO A 933 -20.29 -32.99 -21.35
CA PRO A 933 -21.39 -33.09 -22.30
C PRO A 933 -22.77 -33.10 -21.61
N ASP A 934 -23.74 -32.44 -22.23
CA ASP A 934 -25.12 -32.39 -21.71
C ASP A 934 -25.77 -33.77 -21.52
N SER A 935 -25.35 -34.77 -22.29
CA SER A 935 -25.82 -36.15 -22.21
C SER A 935 -25.35 -36.89 -20.96
N ALA A 936 -24.32 -36.39 -20.26
CA ALA A 936 -23.82 -37.02 -19.04
C ALA A 936 -24.84 -36.91 -17.90
N THR A 937 -25.07 -38.02 -17.20
CA THR A 937 -25.99 -38.13 -16.05
C THR A 937 -25.27 -38.51 -14.76
N GLN A 938 -24.06 -39.07 -14.86
CA GLN A 938 -23.26 -39.51 -13.72
C GLN A 938 -21.79 -39.12 -13.90
N ILE A 939 -21.10 -38.88 -12.79
CA ILE A 939 -19.65 -38.68 -12.75
C ILE A 939 -18.98 -39.55 -11.69
N ARG A 940 -17.70 -39.82 -11.84
CA ARG A 940 -16.87 -40.46 -10.80
C ARG A 940 -15.48 -39.84 -10.78
N LEU A 941 -14.84 -39.87 -9.62
CA LEU A 941 -13.45 -39.47 -9.45
C LEU A 941 -12.52 -40.66 -9.69
N VAL A 942 -11.40 -40.39 -10.33
CA VAL A 942 -10.30 -41.33 -10.50
C VAL A 942 -9.03 -40.62 -10.05
N ALA A 943 -8.28 -41.26 -9.15
CA ALA A 943 -6.98 -40.78 -8.70
C ALA A 943 -5.94 -41.90 -8.79
N ASP A 944 -4.78 -41.57 -9.33
CA ASP A 944 -3.69 -42.49 -9.56
C ASP A 944 -2.40 -41.91 -8.98
N ASP A 945 -1.83 -42.58 -7.99
CA ASP A 945 -0.59 -42.19 -7.30
C ASP A 945 0.43 -43.32 -7.46
N GLU A 946 1.29 -43.18 -8.47
CA GLU A 946 2.36 -44.14 -8.78
C GLU A 946 3.74 -43.70 -8.23
N ASP A 947 3.85 -42.48 -7.69
CA ASP A 947 5.12 -41.92 -7.21
C ASP A 947 5.38 -42.34 -5.75
N LEU A 948 6.42 -43.15 -5.57
CA LEU A 948 6.80 -43.69 -4.26
C LEU A 948 7.62 -42.71 -3.40
N ALA A 949 7.76 -41.45 -3.83
CA ALA A 949 8.37 -40.41 -3.01
C ALA A 949 7.51 -40.16 -1.75
N PRO A 950 8.06 -40.19 -0.52
CA PRO A 950 7.26 -40.03 0.71
C PRO A 950 6.49 -38.70 0.85
N GLN A 951 6.84 -37.71 0.04
CA GLN A 951 6.20 -36.39 0.01
C GLN A 951 5.12 -36.30 -1.08
N HIS A 952 5.12 -37.21 -2.06
CA HIS A 952 4.06 -37.35 -3.05
C HIS A 952 2.90 -38.12 -2.41
N TRP A 953 1.71 -37.56 -2.47
CA TRP A 953 0.48 -38.17 -1.99
C TRP A 953 -0.73 -37.33 -2.40
N ILE A 954 -1.91 -37.94 -2.37
CA ILE A 954 -3.18 -37.35 -2.76
C ILE A 954 -4.20 -37.58 -1.66
N ALA A 955 -4.98 -36.56 -1.30
CA ALA A 955 -6.22 -36.70 -0.56
C ALA A 955 -7.38 -36.05 -1.30
N LEU A 956 -8.57 -36.65 -1.22
CA LEU A 956 -9.77 -36.22 -1.92
C LEU A 956 -11.01 -36.28 -1.04
N THR A 957 -11.95 -35.38 -1.34
CA THR A 957 -13.34 -35.43 -0.88
C THR A 957 -14.27 -35.79 -2.05
N PRO A 958 -15.55 -36.11 -1.80
CA PRO A 958 -16.55 -36.23 -2.86
C PRO A 958 -16.67 -34.96 -3.73
N PRO A 959 -17.11 -35.12 -4.99
CA PRO A 959 -17.36 -33.99 -5.88
C PRO A 959 -18.62 -33.23 -5.47
N ARG A 960 -18.59 -31.90 -5.64
CA ARG A 960 -19.72 -31.02 -5.38
C ARG A 960 -19.91 -29.97 -6.48
N ILE A 961 -21.15 -29.51 -6.63
CA ILE A 961 -21.51 -28.36 -7.46
C ILE A 961 -21.87 -27.20 -6.51
N PRO A 962 -20.99 -26.20 -6.35
CA PRO A 962 -21.11 -25.20 -5.30
C PRO A 962 -22.31 -24.27 -5.53
N ARG A 963 -22.99 -23.89 -4.45
CA ARG A 963 -24.02 -22.83 -4.47
C ARG A 963 -23.37 -21.46 -4.30
N LEU A 964 -23.16 -20.79 -5.42
CA LEU A 964 -22.39 -19.56 -5.51
C LEU A 964 -23.27 -18.31 -5.36
N ARG A 965 -22.81 -17.35 -4.54
CA ARG A 965 -23.34 -15.98 -4.45
C ARG A 965 -22.20 -14.99 -4.62
N THR A 966 -22.46 -13.78 -5.08
CA THR A 966 -21.38 -12.77 -5.18
C THR A 966 -20.86 -12.41 -3.79
N LEU A 967 -19.60 -11.99 -3.70
CA LEU A 967 -19.02 -11.49 -2.45
C LEU A 967 -19.81 -10.29 -1.93
N GLN A 968 -20.28 -9.42 -2.82
CA GLN A 968 -21.12 -8.28 -2.46
C GLN A 968 -22.43 -8.71 -1.78
N ASP A 969 -23.07 -9.79 -2.25
CA ASP A 969 -24.31 -10.31 -1.63
C ASP A 969 -24.07 -10.99 -0.28
N VAL A 970 -22.87 -11.51 -0.06
CA VAL A 970 -22.49 -12.25 1.15
C VAL A 970 -21.99 -11.33 2.25
N VAL A 971 -21.03 -10.46 1.92
CA VAL A 971 -20.35 -9.56 2.87
C VAL A 971 -21.08 -8.24 3.01
N GLY A 972 -21.72 -7.76 1.94
CA GLY A 972 -22.39 -6.47 1.91
C GLY A 972 -21.43 -5.27 2.03
N SER A 973 -21.98 -4.16 2.51
CA SER A 973 -21.29 -2.87 2.66
C SER A 973 -21.43 -2.25 4.05
N LYS A 974 -21.98 -3.01 5.02
CA LYS A 974 -22.24 -2.53 6.40
C LYS A 974 -21.32 -3.21 7.40
N ASP A 975 -21.12 -4.51 7.25
CA ASP A 975 -20.28 -5.31 8.12
C ASP A 975 -18.84 -4.77 8.13
N PRO A 976 -18.17 -4.75 9.29
CA PRO A 976 -16.77 -4.38 9.39
C PRO A 976 -15.87 -5.46 8.78
N VAL A 977 -15.15 -5.10 7.74
CA VAL A 977 -14.24 -5.99 7.02
C VAL A 977 -12.80 -5.60 7.29
N PHE A 978 -11.94 -6.57 7.57
CA PHE A 978 -10.50 -6.39 7.49
C PHE A 978 -10.06 -6.53 6.03
N LEU A 979 -9.96 -5.41 5.32
CA LEU A 979 -9.38 -5.36 3.98
C LEU A 979 -7.87 -5.27 4.11
N ASP A 980 -7.13 -6.28 3.64
CA ASP A 980 -5.67 -6.17 3.52
C ASP A 980 -5.32 -4.96 2.65
N TRP A 981 -4.20 -4.29 2.95
CA TRP A 981 -3.90 -2.98 2.35
C TRP A 981 -3.82 -2.99 0.82
N LEU A 982 -3.46 -4.13 0.23
CA LEU A 982 -3.29 -4.29 -1.21
C LEU A 982 -4.65 -4.37 -1.95
N VAL A 983 -5.72 -4.86 -1.30
CA VAL A 983 -7.00 -5.15 -1.96
C VAL A 983 -8.01 -3.99 -1.93
N GLY A 984 -7.75 -2.94 -1.13
CA GLY A 984 -8.74 -1.90 -0.82
C GLY A 984 -9.39 -1.21 -2.03
N LEU A 985 -8.65 -0.94 -3.11
CA LEU A 985 -9.21 -0.30 -4.31
C LEU A 985 -10.05 -1.27 -5.17
N ALA A 986 -9.80 -2.57 -5.07
CA ALA A 986 -10.58 -3.60 -5.75
C ALA A 986 -11.93 -3.87 -5.07
N PHE A 987 -12.04 -3.57 -3.78
CA PHE A 987 -13.24 -3.76 -2.94
C PHE A 987 -13.75 -2.43 -2.35
N PRO A 988 -14.14 -1.45 -3.19
CA PRO A 988 -14.47 -0.09 -2.73
C PRO A 988 -15.79 -0.01 -1.94
N CYS A 989 -16.68 -1.00 -2.07
CA CYS A 989 -18.00 -1.02 -1.39
C CYS A 989 -17.92 -1.58 0.03
N GLN A 990 -17.08 -2.59 0.27
CA GLN A 990 -16.89 -3.19 1.60
C GLN A 990 -16.40 -2.12 2.57
N ARG A 991 -16.95 -2.09 3.78
CA ARG A 991 -16.59 -1.10 4.80
C ARG A 991 -15.42 -1.64 5.63
N PRO A 992 -14.24 -0.98 5.64
CA PRO A 992 -13.18 -1.35 6.56
C PRO A 992 -13.65 -1.16 8.01
N PHE A 993 -13.21 -2.01 8.93
CA PHE A 993 -13.52 -1.85 10.35
C PHE A 993 -13.00 -0.50 10.87
N GLY A 994 -13.80 0.19 11.68
CA GLY A 994 -13.42 1.48 12.25
C GLY A 994 -12.52 1.34 13.47
N HIS A 995 -11.94 2.44 13.91
CA HIS A 995 -11.39 2.54 15.26
C HIS A 995 -11.75 3.89 15.86
N GLN A 996 -11.96 3.94 17.17
CA GLN A 996 -12.33 5.15 17.88
C GLN A 996 -11.77 5.12 19.30
N ASN A 997 -11.20 6.25 19.75
CA ASN A 997 -10.67 6.40 21.11
C ASN A 997 -9.72 5.26 21.53
N GLY A 998 -8.89 4.78 20.60
CA GLY A 998 -7.90 3.73 20.83
C GLY A 998 -8.42 2.29 20.76
N VAL A 999 -9.72 2.07 20.54
CA VAL A 999 -10.34 0.74 20.40
C VAL A 999 -10.77 0.52 18.94
N VAL A 1000 -10.52 -0.66 18.39
CA VAL A 1000 -10.96 -1.05 17.04
C VAL A 1000 -12.32 -1.75 17.09
N GLU A 1001 -13.08 -1.66 16.01
CA GLU A 1001 -14.27 -2.47 15.79
C GLU A 1001 -13.86 -3.90 15.41
N THR A 1002 -14.49 -4.91 15.99
CA THR A 1002 -14.19 -6.32 15.70
C THR A 1002 -14.62 -6.68 14.26
N PRO A 1003 -13.69 -7.03 13.35
CA PRO A 1003 -14.06 -7.40 11.98
C PRO A 1003 -14.68 -8.79 11.89
N THR A 1004 -15.65 -8.97 11.00
CA THR A 1004 -16.33 -10.26 10.76
C THR A 1004 -15.76 -11.02 9.56
N TRP A 1005 -15.15 -10.30 8.62
CA TRP A 1005 -14.56 -10.84 7.41
C TRP A 1005 -13.15 -10.30 7.22
N ARG A 1006 -12.28 -11.06 6.55
CA ARG A 1006 -11.02 -10.57 6.01
C ARG A 1006 -10.94 -10.88 4.52
N ILE A 1007 -10.56 -9.89 3.72
CA ILE A 1007 -10.29 -10.05 2.28
C ILE A 1007 -8.80 -9.81 2.08
N LEU A 1008 -8.12 -10.80 1.51
CA LEU A 1008 -6.67 -10.78 1.28
C LEU A 1008 -6.34 -11.04 -0.21
N PRO A 1009 -5.18 -10.57 -0.70
CA PRO A 1009 -4.77 -10.76 -2.10
C PRO A 1009 -4.41 -12.22 -2.38
N ASP A 1010 -3.98 -12.51 -3.62
CA ASP A 1010 -3.47 -13.82 -4.04
C ASP A 1010 -2.35 -14.32 -3.11
N ARG A 1011 -2.08 -15.63 -3.09
CA ARG A 1011 -1.13 -16.26 -2.16
C ARG A 1011 0.21 -15.52 -2.07
N PHE A 1012 0.81 -15.20 -3.21
CA PHE A 1012 2.10 -14.50 -3.25
C PHE A 1012 1.97 -13.05 -2.77
N GLY A 1013 0.89 -12.37 -3.14
CA GLY A 1013 0.51 -11.09 -2.59
C GLY A 1013 0.39 -11.13 -1.06
N ALA A 1014 -0.26 -12.14 -0.49
CA ALA A 1014 -0.49 -12.25 0.95
C ALA A 1014 0.80 -12.60 1.70
N GLU A 1015 1.59 -13.56 1.21
CA GLU A 1015 2.86 -13.99 1.81
C GLU A 1015 3.86 -12.84 1.89
N ALA A 1016 4.02 -12.07 0.82
CA ALA A 1016 4.97 -10.96 0.77
C ALA A 1016 4.50 -9.69 1.52
N ASN A 1017 3.18 -9.47 1.65
CA ASN A 1017 2.65 -8.17 2.09
C ASN A 1017 1.85 -8.21 3.40
N SER A 1018 1.40 -9.38 3.88
CA SER A 1018 0.83 -9.52 5.23
C SER A 1018 1.80 -9.11 6.36
N PRO A 1019 3.12 -9.34 6.25
CA PRO A 1019 4.10 -8.88 7.26
C PRO A 1019 4.10 -7.36 7.50
N VAL A 1020 3.49 -6.56 6.62
CA VAL A 1020 3.28 -5.12 6.87
C VAL A 1020 2.34 -4.90 8.07
N MET A 1021 1.37 -5.80 8.28
CA MET A 1021 0.28 -5.69 9.24
C MET A 1021 0.44 -6.58 10.47
N ASP A 1022 1.57 -7.27 10.59
CA ASP A 1022 1.85 -8.25 11.63
C ASP A 1022 1.96 -7.63 13.04
N LYS A 1023 2.10 -8.50 14.05
CA LYS A 1023 2.26 -8.06 15.44
C LYS A 1023 3.51 -7.22 15.67
N ASN A 1024 4.61 -7.52 14.98
CA ASN A 1024 5.89 -6.85 15.20
C ASN A 1024 5.86 -5.43 14.62
N GLY A 1025 5.17 -5.25 13.50
CA GLY A 1025 4.84 -3.96 12.92
C GLY A 1025 3.78 -3.17 13.68
N GLY A 1026 3.07 -3.79 14.63
CA GLY A 1026 1.97 -3.18 15.36
C GLY A 1026 0.71 -2.98 14.51
N GLY A 1027 0.46 -3.87 13.54
CA GLY A 1027 -0.68 -3.79 12.64
C GLY A 1027 -1.91 -4.57 13.13
N PRO A 1028 -3.03 -4.56 12.39
CA PRO A 1028 -4.25 -5.22 12.82
C PRO A 1028 -4.16 -6.75 12.95
N LEU A 1029 -3.23 -7.44 12.26
CA LEU A 1029 -3.10 -8.90 12.39
C LEU A 1029 -2.72 -9.32 13.81
N GLY A 1030 -1.88 -8.54 14.50
CA GLY A 1030 -1.53 -8.85 15.87
C GLY A 1030 -2.69 -8.72 16.86
N ILE A 1031 -3.80 -8.06 16.47
CA ILE A 1031 -5.05 -7.98 17.23
C ILE A 1031 -5.97 -9.16 16.85
N THR A 1032 -6.21 -9.34 15.54
CA THR A 1032 -7.15 -10.37 15.06
C THR A 1032 -6.66 -11.78 15.36
N GLU A 1033 -5.35 -12.04 15.31
CA GLU A 1033 -4.73 -13.32 15.72
C GLU A 1033 -5.04 -13.73 17.16
N LEU A 1034 -5.26 -12.74 18.05
CA LEU A 1034 -5.58 -13.00 19.46
C LEU A 1034 -7.08 -13.09 19.71
N LEU A 1035 -7.87 -12.23 19.06
CA LEU A 1035 -9.31 -12.12 19.34
C LEU A 1035 -10.14 -13.15 18.55
N LEU A 1036 -9.74 -13.46 17.32
CA LEU A 1036 -10.56 -14.11 16.31
C LEU A 1036 -9.91 -15.40 15.80
N ARG A 1037 -10.74 -16.40 15.50
CA ARG A 1037 -10.37 -17.57 14.70
C ARG A 1037 -10.71 -17.30 13.24
N ALA A 1038 -9.70 -17.29 12.38
CA ALA A 1038 -9.90 -17.19 10.93
C ALA A 1038 -10.27 -18.56 10.34
N THR A 1039 -11.28 -18.58 9.45
CA THR A 1039 -11.66 -19.76 8.67
C THR A 1039 -11.83 -19.34 7.21
N THR A 1040 -11.08 -19.95 6.30
CA THR A 1040 -11.16 -19.61 4.87
C THR A 1040 -12.45 -20.15 4.27
N VAL A 1041 -13.13 -19.31 3.49
CA VAL A 1041 -14.37 -19.65 2.77
C VAL A 1041 -14.03 -19.84 1.30
N ALA A 1042 -14.56 -20.92 0.70
CA ALA A 1042 -14.30 -21.23 -0.70
C ALA A 1042 -14.84 -20.11 -1.61
N SER A 1043 -13.99 -19.63 -2.52
CA SER A 1043 -14.31 -18.53 -3.42
C SER A 1043 -13.64 -18.70 -4.79
N TYR A 1044 -14.30 -18.15 -5.81
CA TYR A 1044 -13.94 -18.37 -7.21
C TYR A 1044 -14.12 -17.07 -8.00
N LEU A 1045 -13.20 -16.79 -8.92
CA LEU A 1045 -13.36 -15.65 -9.82
C LEU A 1045 -14.25 -16.06 -11.00
N LYS A 1046 -15.36 -15.34 -11.18
CA LYS A 1046 -16.32 -15.58 -12.25
C LYS A 1046 -15.64 -15.52 -13.62
N ASP A 1047 -15.91 -16.55 -14.43
CA ASP A 1047 -15.43 -16.72 -15.82
C ASP A 1047 -13.89 -16.86 -15.99
N ASP A 1048 -13.09 -16.69 -14.93
CA ASP A 1048 -11.64 -16.95 -14.89
C ASP A 1048 -11.32 -17.91 -13.73
N TRP A 1049 -11.84 -19.14 -13.85
CA TRP A 1049 -11.88 -20.14 -12.79
C TRP A 1049 -10.51 -20.60 -12.29
N PHE A 1050 -9.48 -20.42 -13.13
CA PHE A 1050 -8.12 -20.93 -12.90
C PHE A 1050 -7.20 -19.86 -12.30
N ARG A 1051 -7.73 -18.66 -12.03
CA ARG A 1051 -6.98 -17.58 -11.40
C ARG A 1051 -7.16 -17.61 -9.89
N ASP A 1052 -6.04 -17.45 -9.19
CA ASP A 1052 -6.05 -17.02 -7.80
C ASP A 1052 -6.30 -15.50 -7.78
N TRP A 1053 -7.49 -15.10 -7.31
CA TRP A 1053 -7.84 -13.71 -7.14
C TRP A 1053 -7.41 -13.18 -5.76
N GLY A 1054 -7.12 -14.08 -4.82
CA GLY A 1054 -7.09 -13.85 -3.39
C GLY A 1054 -8.07 -14.76 -2.64
N SER A 1055 -8.27 -14.44 -1.36
CA SER A 1055 -9.05 -15.29 -0.46
C SER A 1055 -10.00 -14.46 0.41
N LEU A 1056 -11.10 -15.10 0.82
CA LEU A 1056 -12.05 -14.57 1.79
C LEU A 1056 -12.00 -15.43 3.06
N GLN A 1057 -11.82 -14.80 4.21
CA GLN A 1057 -11.87 -15.47 5.51
C GLN A 1057 -13.03 -14.94 6.33
N ARG A 1058 -13.75 -15.85 6.99
CA ARG A 1058 -14.67 -15.53 8.08
C ARG A 1058 -13.88 -15.48 9.38
N LEU A 1059 -14.08 -14.42 10.16
CA LEU A 1059 -13.45 -14.22 11.45
C LEU A 1059 -14.49 -14.42 12.56
N THR A 1060 -14.28 -15.43 13.41
CA THR A 1060 -15.19 -15.77 14.51
C THR A 1060 -14.51 -15.57 15.85
N PRO A 1061 -15.06 -14.79 16.80
CA PRO A 1061 -14.47 -14.64 18.14
C PRO A 1061 -14.31 -15.96 18.87
N TYR A 1062 -13.24 -16.07 19.67
CA TYR A 1062 -13.05 -17.23 20.55
C TYR A 1062 -14.07 -17.27 21.70
N TYR A 1063 -14.55 -16.10 22.15
CA TYR A 1063 -15.64 -15.94 23.13
C TYR A 1063 -16.85 -15.29 22.44
N PRO A 1064 -17.77 -16.07 21.86
CA PRO A 1064 -18.89 -15.51 21.08
C PRO A 1064 -19.91 -14.75 21.92
N ASP A 1065 -19.97 -15.02 23.23
CA ASP A 1065 -20.87 -14.33 24.17
C ASP A 1065 -20.27 -13.01 24.71
N ALA A 1066 -19.08 -12.61 24.24
CA ALA A 1066 -18.47 -11.36 24.66
C ALA A 1066 -19.11 -10.16 23.95
N GLU A 1067 -19.39 -9.09 24.70
CA GLU A 1067 -19.99 -7.87 24.16
C GLU A 1067 -18.94 -6.75 23.98
N PRO A 1068 -19.12 -5.82 23.03
CA PRO A 1068 -18.26 -4.64 22.94
C PRO A 1068 -18.25 -3.82 24.24
N ALA A 1069 -17.06 -3.49 24.74
CA ALA A 1069 -16.91 -2.80 26.01
C ALA A 1069 -17.43 -1.36 25.97
N ARG A 1070 -18.12 -0.95 27.05
CA ARG A 1070 -18.50 0.47 27.25
C ARG A 1070 -17.33 1.25 27.84
N LEU A 1071 -16.76 2.15 27.06
CA LEU A 1071 -15.65 3.01 27.50
C LEU A 1071 -16.16 4.20 28.33
N GLN A 1072 -15.45 4.52 29.40
CA GLN A 1072 -15.65 5.78 30.12
C GLN A 1072 -14.80 6.87 29.47
N LEU A 1073 -15.48 7.80 28.80
CA LEU A 1073 -14.83 8.91 28.10
C LEU A 1073 -14.77 10.15 29.00
N GLY A 1074 -13.72 10.95 28.81
CA GLY A 1074 -13.56 12.26 29.42
C GLY A 1074 -12.68 13.15 28.56
N THR A 1075 -12.64 14.46 28.84
CA THR A 1075 -11.85 15.41 28.07
C THR A 1075 -10.84 16.11 28.98
N VAL A 1076 -9.58 16.20 28.54
CA VAL A 1076 -8.51 16.90 29.27
C VAL A 1076 -7.69 17.75 28.32
N THR A 1077 -7.48 19.01 28.68
CA THR A 1077 -6.55 19.88 27.94
C THR A 1077 -5.11 19.49 28.23
N ARG A 1078 -4.32 19.23 27.19
CA ARG A 1078 -2.89 18.88 27.27
C ARG A 1078 -2.04 19.92 26.58
N SER A 1079 -0.83 20.12 27.10
CA SER A 1079 0.20 20.96 26.45
C SER A 1079 0.72 20.29 25.17
N GLY A 1080 1.20 21.07 24.20
CA GLY A 1080 1.82 20.54 22.98
C GLY A 1080 3.13 19.77 23.19
N LEU A 1081 3.69 19.80 24.42
CA LEU A 1081 4.88 19.06 24.84
C LEU A 1081 4.58 17.86 25.75
N TRP A 1082 3.30 17.62 26.09
CA TRP A 1082 2.93 16.58 27.02
C TRP A 1082 3.03 15.17 26.40
N ASN A 1083 3.42 14.20 27.21
CA ASN A 1083 3.52 12.80 26.84
C ASN A 1083 3.07 11.91 28.02
N PRO A 1084 2.11 10.98 27.84
CA PRO A 1084 1.63 10.12 28.92
C PRO A 1084 2.62 9.03 29.32
N ALA A 1085 3.23 8.36 28.34
CA ALA A 1085 4.07 7.17 28.53
C ALA A 1085 4.87 6.88 27.24
N PRO A 1086 6.01 6.18 27.31
CA PRO A 1086 6.65 5.66 26.10
C PRO A 1086 5.73 4.67 25.38
N MET A 1087 5.73 4.72 24.04
CA MET A 1087 5.07 3.70 23.21
C MET A 1087 5.90 2.41 23.26
N ARG A 1088 5.22 1.27 23.41
CA ARG A 1088 5.86 -0.05 23.40
C ARG A 1088 6.30 -0.40 21.96
N LYS A 1089 7.54 -0.85 21.77
CA LYS A 1089 8.18 -0.96 20.44
C LYS A 1089 8.20 -2.37 19.82
N GLY A 1090 7.65 -3.38 20.50
CA GLY A 1090 7.72 -4.78 20.03
C GLY A 1090 7.71 -5.75 21.19
#